data_AF-A0A1R3KN87-F1
#
_entry.id   AF-A0A1R3KN87-F1
#
_cell.length_a   1.000
_cell.length_b   1.000
_cell.length_c   1.000
_cell.angle_alpha   90.00
_cell.angle_beta   90.00
_cell.angle_gamma   90.00
#
_symmetry.space_group_name_H-M   'P 1'
#
loop_
_entity.id
_entity.type
_entity.pdbx_description
1 polymer ?
#
loop_
_entity_poly.entity_id
_entity_poly.type
_entity_poly.pdbx_seq_one_letter_code
_entity_poly.pdbx_strand_id
1 'polypeptide(L)'
;MAIERIALNLRYPSGVVKHVAIDGDVDSILSATDLVIYGSFLEEPSFPEILIKAMSLGKPIIAPDLSNIKKYVDDRVNGYLFPKENIRVLTQIILEVISKGRLSPLAHNIASIGSGTVKNLMVRETIEGYALLLENVLKLPSEVAPPKAVMEISPKLKEEWRWSLFEDILNSTFEDRSSKYLKKLEDQWNHSQKEKVGSLIAINDSFSYEIWEEEKKLHSMNTKRRREELELKDRTDQPHGNWEDVYRNAKRADRMRNDLHERDERELERTGQPLCIYEPYFGEGTWPFLHRNSLYRGIGLSTKGRRPRMDDVDGPSRLQLLNNPYYRDILGEYGAFFAIANRIDRLHKNAWIGFQSWRATARKASLSKIAETSLLNAIETRKYGDALYFWVRMDMDPRNSLQGDFWSFCDAINAGNCKFAFSEALKRMYGIKHDLNSLPPMPEDGGTWSVMQSWALPTKSFLEFVMFSRMFVDALDAQMYDEHHRSGHCYLSFSKDKHCYSRMLELLVNVWAYHSARRMVYVNPETGMLQEYHKFKSRRGKMWVKWFSYNTLKGMDEDLAEEADSDHPRKRWLWPSTGEVVWQGVLERERNQRNKQKEKRKQKSKDKLERMRHKHHQKALGKYVKPLPEEMENSNSTLVR
;
A
#
# COMPACT_ATOMS: atom_id res chain seq x y z
N MET A 1 -44.96 24.47 6.39
CA MET A 1 -46.28 24.45 7.06
C MET A 1 -46.37 25.26 8.36
N ALA A 2 -45.53 25.06 9.38
CA ALA A 2 -45.66 25.82 10.65
C ALA A 2 -45.45 27.34 10.47
N ILE A 3 -44.41 27.74 9.73
CA ILE A 3 -44.08 29.16 9.48
C ILE A 3 -45.15 29.88 8.64
N GLU A 4 -45.71 29.21 7.63
CA GLU A 4 -46.76 29.78 6.78
C GLU A 4 -48.05 30.03 7.58
N ARG A 5 -48.39 29.14 8.53
CA ARG A 5 -49.51 29.34 9.45
C ARG A 5 -49.27 30.52 10.40
N ILE A 6 -48.04 30.70 10.88
CA ILE A 6 -47.67 31.87 11.72
C ILE A 6 -47.84 33.17 10.92
N ALA A 7 -47.41 33.21 9.66
CA ALA A 7 -47.56 34.40 8.80
C ALA A 7 -49.04 34.77 8.58
N LEU A 8 -49.90 33.78 8.33
CA LEU A 8 -51.35 34.00 8.21
C LEU A 8 -51.96 34.54 9.52
N ASN A 9 -51.53 34.01 10.67
CA ASN A 9 -51.97 34.50 11.99
C ASN A 9 -51.51 35.93 12.28
N LEU A 10 -50.36 36.33 11.73
CA LEU A 10 -49.83 37.71 11.79
C LEU A 10 -50.45 38.65 10.72
N ARG A 11 -51.53 38.22 10.03
CA ARG A 11 -52.28 38.97 9.02
C ARG A 11 -51.51 39.27 7.73
N TYR A 12 -50.47 38.51 7.40
CA TYR A 12 -49.85 38.60 6.08
C TYR A 12 -50.75 37.94 5.00
N PRO A 13 -50.82 38.50 3.78
CA PRO A 13 -51.58 37.90 2.69
C PRO A 13 -51.11 36.47 2.36
N SER A 14 -52.05 35.61 1.97
CA SER A 14 -51.74 34.25 1.53
C SER A 14 -50.80 34.26 0.32
N GLY A 15 -49.72 33.48 0.39
CA GLY A 15 -48.72 33.37 -0.69
C GLY A 15 -47.50 34.28 -0.54
N VAL A 16 -47.44 35.16 0.47
CA VAL A 16 -46.26 36.02 0.74
C VAL A 16 -45.10 35.24 1.35
N VAL A 17 -45.39 34.25 2.19
CA VAL A 17 -44.40 33.37 2.81
C VAL A 17 -44.55 31.97 2.24
N LYS A 18 -43.46 31.39 1.74
CA LYS A 18 -43.41 30.03 1.20
C LYS A 18 -42.31 29.25 1.90
N HIS A 19 -42.67 28.10 2.45
CA HIS A 19 -41.71 27.17 3.04
C HIS A 19 -41.12 26.26 1.95
N VAL A 20 -39.79 26.16 1.92
CA VAL A 20 -39.06 25.27 1.01
C VAL A 20 -38.54 24.07 1.80
N ALA A 21 -38.77 22.86 1.29
CA ALA A 21 -38.29 21.63 1.93
C ALA A 21 -36.77 21.43 1.70
N ILE A 22 -36.14 20.67 2.60
CA ILE A 22 -34.68 20.45 2.67
C ILE A 22 -34.13 19.74 1.41
N ASP A 23 -34.94 18.96 0.71
CA ASP A 23 -34.55 18.24 -0.53
C ASP A 23 -34.67 19.08 -1.82
N GLY A 24 -34.99 20.38 -1.71
CA GLY A 24 -35.08 21.29 -2.85
C GLY A 24 -33.71 21.76 -3.34
N ASP A 25 -33.62 22.18 -4.61
CA ASP A 25 -32.45 22.86 -5.17
C ASP A 25 -32.29 24.25 -4.54
N VAL A 26 -31.59 24.31 -3.40
CA VAL A 26 -31.32 25.53 -2.62
C VAL A 26 -30.59 26.57 -3.46
N ASP A 27 -29.72 26.15 -4.38
CA ASP A 27 -28.91 27.06 -5.20
C ASP A 27 -29.77 27.80 -6.23
N SER A 28 -30.78 27.13 -6.82
CA SER A 28 -31.76 27.78 -7.70
C SER A 28 -32.56 28.88 -6.98
N ILE A 29 -32.92 28.63 -5.72
CA ILE A 29 -33.71 29.56 -4.91
C ILE A 29 -32.86 30.74 -4.48
N LEU A 30 -31.65 30.49 -3.98
CA LEU A 30 -30.70 31.55 -3.63
C LEU A 30 -30.38 32.42 -4.85
N SER A 31 -30.22 31.82 -6.03
CA SER A 31 -29.97 32.55 -7.28
C SER A 31 -31.14 33.49 -7.64
N ALA A 32 -32.38 33.08 -7.38
CA ALA A 32 -33.58 33.88 -7.61
C ALA A 32 -33.88 34.90 -6.49
N THR A 33 -33.18 34.85 -5.35
CA THR A 33 -33.39 35.78 -4.24
C THR A 33 -32.62 37.10 -4.42
N ASP A 34 -33.19 38.18 -3.89
CA ASP A 34 -32.55 39.50 -3.84
C ASP A 34 -31.75 39.73 -2.55
N LEU A 35 -32.18 39.14 -1.44
CA LEU A 35 -31.63 39.37 -0.10
C LEU A 35 -31.73 38.10 0.74
N VAL A 36 -30.65 37.76 1.45
CA VAL A 36 -30.62 36.61 2.36
C VAL A 36 -30.52 37.10 3.80
N ILE A 37 -31.50 36.74 4.63
CA ILE A 37 -31.53 37.06 6.06
C ILE A 37 -31.28 35.77 6.84
N TYR A 38 -30.18 35.73 7.58
CA TYR A 38 -29.86 34.65 8.51
C TYR A 38 -30.40 35.00 9.89
N GLY A 39 -31.35 34.20 10.37
CA GLY A 39 -32.11 34.46 11.59
C GLY A 39 -31.77 33.56 12.78
N SER A 40 -30.70 32.76 12.70
CA SER A 40 -30.28 31.90 13.81
C SER A 40 -29.46 32.69 14.82
N PHE A 41 -29.83 32.61 16.10
CA PHE A 41 -29.06 33.19 17.21
C PHE A 41 -28.19 32.16 17.93
N LEU A 42 -28.15 30.92 17.43
CA LEU A 42 -27.30 29.88 17.99
C LEU A 42 -25.85 30.13 17.54
N GLU A 43 -24.93 30.18 18.49
CA GLU A 43 -23.49 30.24 18.20
C GLU A 43 -23.04 28.88 17.67
N GLU A 44 -22.93 28.77 16.35
CA GLU A 44 -22.37 27.61 15.67
C GLU A 44 -20.83 27.65 15.68
N PRO A 45 -20.17 26.48 15.73
CA PRO A 45 -18.71 26.40 15.76
C PRO A 45 -18.05 26.86 14.45
N SER A 46 -18.80 26.85 13.34
CA SER A 46 -18.33 27.25 12.01
C SER A 46 -19.17 28.40 11.44
N PHE A 47 -18.65 29.05 10.41
CA PHE A 47 -19.42 30.02 9.64
C PHE A 47 -20.56 29.30 8.88
N PRO A 48 -21.81 29.82 8.91
CA PRO A 48 -22.95 29.13 8.30
C PRO A 48 -22.80 28.91 6.79
N GLU A 49 -22.99 27.66 6.33
CA GLU A 49 -22.82 27.28 4.91
C GLU A 49 -23.75 28.08 3.98
N ILE A 50 -24.97 28.41 4.43
CA ILE A 50 -25.93 29.18 3.64
C ILE A 50 -25.44 30.60 3.34
N LEU A 51 -24.67 31.21 4.25
CA LEU A 51 -24.08 32.53 4.04
C LEU A 51 -22.95 32.47 3.00
N ILE A 52 -22.14 31.41 3.03
CA ILE A 52 -21.10 31.16 2.02
C ILE A 52 -21.72 31.09 0.63
N LYS A 53 -22.80 30.32 0.47
CA LYS A 53 -23.51 30.18 -0.82
C LYS A 53 -24.10 31.50 -1.29
N ALA A 54 -24.79 32.22 -0.40
CA ALA A 54 -25.40 33.51 -0.72
C ALA A 54 -24.36 34.54 -1.19
N MET A 55 -23.27 34.70 -0.45
CA MET A 55 -22.18 35.62 -0.80
C MET A 55 -21.46 35.19 -2.10
N SER A 56 -21.27 33.88 -2.32
CA SER A 56 -20.69 33.35 -3.56
C SER A 56 -21.53 33.72 -4.79
N LEU A 57 -22.86 33.73 -4.65
CA LEU A 57 -23.81 34.16 -5.67
C LEU A 57 -23.97 35.70 -5.76
N GLY A 58 -23.16 36.46 -5.01
CA GLY A 58 -23.21 37.92 -4.99
C GLY A 58 -24.51 38.46 -4.38
N LYS A 59 -25.12 37.72 -3.44
CA LYS A 59 -26.33 38.15 -2.74
C LYS A 59 -25.95 38.89 -1.45
N PRO A 60 -26.57 40.05 -1.16
CA PRO A 60 -26.38 40.72 0.11
C PRO A 60 -26.90 39.84 1.25
N ILE A 61 -26.13 39.77 2.33
CA ILE A 61 -26.47 39.00 3.53
C ILE A 61 -26.75 39.93 4.71
N ILE A 62 -27.75 39.58 5.51
CA ILE A 62 -28.02 40.19 6.83
C ILE A 62 -27.94 39.08 7.86
N ALA A 63 -27.04 39.20 8.83
CA ALA A 63 -26.78 38.17 9.83
C ALA A 63 -26.70 38.78 11.24
N PRO A 64 -26.90 38.00 12.31
CA PRO A 64 -26.75 38.51 13.66
C PRO A 64 -25.27 38.72 14.00
N ASP A 65 -24.98 39.67 14.89
CA ASP A 65 -23.64 39.93 15.43
C ASP A 65 -23.23 38.82 16.41
N LEU A 66 -22.92 37.64 15.85
CA LEU A 66 -22.37 36.48 16.54
C LEU A 66 -20.86 36.41 16.31
N SER A 67 -20.13 35.89 17.30
CA SER A 67 -18.66 35.82 17.29
C SER A 67 -18.09 35.07 16.07
N ASN A 68 -18.72 33.95 15.67
CA ASN A 68 -18.34 33.14 14.51
C ASN A 68 -18.59 33.86 13.16
N ILE A 69 -19.60 34.73 13.08
CA ILE A 69 -19.94 35.50 11.87
C ILE A 69 -19.09 36.76 11.77
N LYS A 70 -18.94 37.50 12.89
CA LYS A 70 -18.13 38.72 13.00
C LYS A 70 -16.65 38.50 12.66
N LYS A 71 -16.15 37.28 12.82
CA LYS A 71 -14.78 36.92 12.44
C LYS A 71 -14.53 37.09 10.92
N TYR A 72 -15.57 36.97 10.11
CA TYR A 72 -15.47 36.98 8.64
C TYR A 72 -16.33 38.06 7.95
N VAL A 73 -17.32 38.60 8.65
CA VAL A 73 -18.23 39.64 8.15
C VAL A 73 -18.01 40.93 8.93
N ASP A 74 -17.65 41.98 8.20
CA ASP A 74 -17.55 43.35 8.70
C ASP A 74 -18.83 44.11 8.33
N ASP A 75 -19.51 44.66 9.34
CA ASP A 75 -20.77 45.37 9.16
C ASP A 75 -20.63 46.50 8.14
N ARG A 76 -21.56 46.54 7.17
CA ARG A 76 -21.64 47.52 6.06
C ARG A 76 -20.45 47.50 5.09
N VAL A 77 -19.58 46.49 5.15
CA VAL A 77 -18.44 46.34 4.23
C VAL A 77 -18.67 45.16 3.28
N ASN A 78 -18.83 43.96 3.83
CA ASN A 78 -19.01 42.72 3.06
C ASN A 78 -20.31 41.97 3.44
N GLY A 79 -21.06 42.50 4.40
CA GLY A 79 -22.38 42.06 4.82
C GLY A 79 -22.99 43.04 5.82
N TYR A 80 -24.20 42.77 6.29
CA TYR A 80 -24.83 43.56 7.36
C TYR A 80 -24.98 42.74 8.62
N LEU A 81 -24.63 43.33 9.76
CA LEU A 81 -24.79 42.72 11.06
C LEU A 81 -25.87 43.43 11.88
N PHE A 82 -26.67 42.65 12.62
CA PHE A 82 -27.64 43.20 13.57
C PHE A 82 -27.47 42.57 14.95
N PRO A 83 -27.65 43.35 16.04
CA PRO A 83 -27.57 42.83 17.40
C PRO A 83 -28.77 41.91 17.69
N LYS A 84 -28.51 40.75 18.31
CA LYS A 84 -29.53 39.74 18.68
C LYS A 84 -30.67 40.31 19.56
N GLU A 85 -30.35 41.31 20.38
CA GLU A 85 -31.28 41.92 21.36
C GLU A 85 -32.17 43.01 20.74
N ASN A 86 -31.88 43.49 19.53
CA ASN A 86 -32.56 44.66 18.97
C ASN A 86 -32.98 44.46 17.51
N ILE A 87 -34.17 43.89 17.34
CA ILE A 87 -34.83 43.66 16.04
C ILE A 87 -35.14 44.98 15.30
N ARG A 88 -35.22 46.12 16.00
CA ARG A 88 -35.45 47.42 15.33
C ARG A 88 -34.32 47.77 14.38
N VAL A 89 -33.08 47.36 14.71
CA VAL A 89 -31.91 47.55 13.85
C VAL A 89 -32.04 46.72 12.58
N LEU A 90 -32.52 45.48 12.67
CA LEU A 90 -32.81 44.65 11.49
C LEU A 90 -33.82 45.34 10.56
N THR A 91 -34.89 45.93 11.11
CA THR A 91 -35.85 46.69 10.30
C THR A 91 -35.22 47.89 9.62
N GLN A 92 -34.35 48.64 10.31
CA GLN A 92 -33.63 49.78 9.74
C GLN A 92 -32.70 49.34 8.59
N ILE A 93 -31.96 48.24 8.77
CA ILE A 93 -31.08 47.67 7.73
C ILE A 93 -31.91 47.25 6.51
N ILE A 94 -33.04 46.57 6.70
CA ILE A 94 -33.89 46.14 5.57
C ILE A 94 -34.39 47.36 4.78
N LEU A 95 -34.79 48.44 5.45
CA LEU A 95 -35.23 49.69 4.80
C LEU A 95 -34.08 50.41 4.08
N GLU A 96 -32.85 50.25 4.54
CA GLU A 96 -31.65 50.78 3.88
C GLU A 96 -31.26 49.95 2.64
N VAL A 97 -31.38 48.62 2.74
CA VAL A 97 -31.04 47.67 1.68
C VAL A 97 -32.08 47.70 0.55
N ILE A 98 -33.36 47.85 0.88
CA ILE A 98 -34.47 47.86 -0.07
C ILE A 98 -35.07 49.27 -0.15
N SER A 99 -34.78 49.98 -1.24
CA SER A 99 -35.32 51.32 -1.51
C SER A 99 -36.23 51.30 -2.73
N LYS A 100 -37.45 51.82 -2.59
CA LYS A 100 -38.46 51.89 -3.68
C LYS A 100 -38.72 50.53 -4.37
N GLY A 101 -38.68 49.43 -3.60
CA GLY A 101 -38.92 48.08 -4.12
C GLY A 101 -37.77 47.49 -4.95
N ARG A 102 -36.57 48.09 -4.90
CA ARG A 102 -35.35 47.54 -5.51
C ARG A 102 -34.21 47.56 -4.50
N LEU A 103 -33.25 46.67 -4.68
CA LEU A 103 -31.98 46.67 -3.94
C LEU A 103 -31.23 47.99 -4.17
N SER A 104 -30.74 48.59 -3.09
CA SER A 104 -29.97 49.83 -3.16
C SER A 104 -28.62 49.61 -3.88
N PRO A 105 -28.05 50.65 -4.54
CA PRO A 105 -26.72 50.54 -5.15
C PRO A 105 -25.63 50.19 -4.13
N LEU A 106 -25.79 50.69 -2.90
CA LEU A 106 -24.88 50.41 -1.78
C LEU A 106 -24.92 48.92 -1.39
N ALA A 107 -26.12 48.31 -1.35
CA ALA A 107 -26.25 46.88 -1.12
C ALA A 107 -25.62 46.02 -2.22
N HIS A 108 -25.71 46.42 -3.50
CA HIS A 108 -25.03 45.72 -4.60
C HIS A 108 -23.51 45.80 -4.47
N ASN A 109 -22.97 46.96 -4.07
CA ASN A 109 -21.53 47.12 -3.87
C ASN A 109 -21.03 46.22 -2.72
N ILE A 110 -21.73 46.23 -1.58
CA ILE A 110 -21.41 45.37 -0.43
C ILE A 110 -21.49 43.88 -0.81
N ALA A 111 -22.49 43.47 -1.58
CA ALA A 111 -22.62 42.09 -2.03
C ALA A 111 -21.48 41.68 -2.99
N SER A 112 -21.02 42.59 -3.84
CA SER A 112 -19.85 42.38 -4.71
C SER A 112 -18.56 42.20 -3.90
N ILE A 113 -18.35 43.05 -2.88
CA ILE A 113 -17.22 42.94 -1.94
C ILE A 113 -17.28 41.61 -1.19
N GLY A 114 -18.48 41.23 -0.68
CA GLY A 114 -18.70 39.95 0.00
C GLY A 114 -18.42 38.73 -0.87
N SER A 115 -18.77 38.78 -2.15
CA SER A 115 -18.41 37.73 -3.11
C SER A 115 -16.90 37.58 -3.25
N GLY A 116 -16.15 38.69 -3.23
CA GLY A 116 -14.69 38.68 -3.17
C GLY A 116 -14.14 38.07 -1.89
N THR A 117 -14.68 38.44 -0.72
CA THR A 117 -14.24 37.91 0.58
C THR A 117 -14.43 36.40 0.68
N VAL A 118 -15.58 35.88 0.23
CA VAL A 118 -15.89 34.44 0.38
C VAL A 118 -14.96 33.54 -0.43
N LYS A 119 -14.41 34.03 -1.55
CA LYS A 119 -13.46 33.25 -2.34
C LYS A 119 -12.28 32.76 -1.52
N ASN A 120 -11.82 33.52 -0.52
CA ASN A 120 -10.66 33.20 0.32
C ASN A 120 -11.04 33.02 1.80
N LEU A 121 -12.30 32.69 2.09
CA LEU A 121 -12.76 32.43 3.45
C LEU A 121 -12.01 31.21 4.04
N MET A 122 -11.60 31.31 5.31
CA MET A 122 -11.00 30.22 6.09
C MET A 122 -9.72 29.59 5.53
N VAL A 123 -9.08 30.21 4.52
CA VAL A 123 -7.86 29.65 3.88
C VAL A 123 -6.79 29.38 4.92
N ARG A 124 -6.51 30.36 5.78
CA ARG A 124 -5.46 30.30 6.79
C ARG A 124 -5.72 29.19 7.81
N GLU A 125 -6.90 29.18 8.42
CA GLU A 125 -7.25 28.21 9.46
C GLU A 125 -7.29 26.79 8.89
N THR A 126 -7.74 26.64 7.64
CA THR A 126 -7.80 25.35 6.98
C THR A 126 -6.39 24.83 6.67
N ILE A 127 -5.53 25.65 6.06
CA ILE A 127 -4.15 25.24 5.72
C ILE A 127 -3.35 24.94 6.98
N GLU A 128 -3.40 25.81 8.00
CA GLU A 128 -2.69 25.60 9.26
C GLU A 128 -3.23 24.38 10.01
N GLY A 129 -4.55 24.20 10.05
CA GLY A 129 -5.20 23.06 10.69
C GLY A 129 -4.84 21.72 10.03
N TYR A 130 -4.92 21.64 8.69
CA TYR A 130 -4.53 20.42 7.96
C TYR A 130 -3.03 20.16 8.03
N ALA A 131 -2.18 21.19 7.97
CA ALA A 131 -0.74 21.02 8.12
C ALA A 131 -0.39 20.45 9.50
N LEU A 132 -1.00 20.98 10.57
CA LEU A 132 -0.85 20.46 11.93
C LEU A 132 -1.39 19.04 12.07
N LEU A 133 -2.52 18.73 11.43
CA LEU A 133 -3.06 17.37 11.42
C LEU A 133 -2.10 16.39 10.74
N LEU A 134 -1.56 16.76 9.58
CA LEU A 134 -0.60 15.93 8.84
C LEU A 134 0.69 15.73 9.63
N GLU A 135 1.20 16.77 10.30
CA GLU A 135 2.37 16.67 11.19
C GLU A 135 2.14 15.66 12.32
N ASN A 136 0.94 15.64 12.90
CA ASN A 136 0.61 14.74 14.01
C ASN A 136 0.27 13.30 13.55
N VAL A 137 -0.32 13.13 12.36
CA VAL A 137 -0.75 11.84 11.84
C VAL A 137 0.40 11.11 11.12
N LEU A 138 1.22 11.84 10.35
CA LEU A 138 2.33 11.27 9.61
C LEU A 138 3.54 11.07 10.52
N LYS A 139 3.65 9.86 11.09
CA LYS A 139 4.88 9.42 11.75
C LYS A 139 5.93 9.12 10.68
N LEU A 140 6.66 10.15 10.27
CA LEU A 140 7.77 10.00 9.35
C LEU A 140 8.92 9.23 10.05
N PRO A 141 9.58 8.29 9.36
CA PRO A 141 10.81 7.67 9.84
C PRO A 141 11.85 8.75 10.18
N SER A 142 12.72 8.47 11.15
CA SER A 142 13.87 9.33 11.52
C SER A 142 14.83 9.61 10.34
N GLU A 143 14.71 8.86 9.26
CA GLU A 143 15.47 8.94 8.01
C GLU A 143 14.94 10.02 7.04
N VAL A 144 13.70 10.47 7.24
CA VAL A 144 13.05 11.47 6.40
C VAL A 144 13.18 12.83 7.09
N ALA A 145 13.68 13.82 6.36
CA ALA A 145 13.71 15.18 6.88
C ALA A 145 12.28 15.59 7.28
N PRO A 146 12.05 16.06 8.51
CA PRO A 146 10.73 16.49 8.92
C PRO A 146 10.29 17.64 7.99
N PRO A 147 8.98 17.74 7.69
CA PRO A 147 8.46 18.91 7.00
C PRO A 147 8.82 20.17 7.79
N LYS A 148 8.94 21.29 7.08
CA LYS A 148 9.11 22.59 7.72
C LYS A 148 7.96 22.86 8.68
N ALA A 149 8.25 23.58 9.76
CA ALA A 149 7.23 23.94 10.73
C ALA A 149 6.09 24.71 10.06
N VAL A 150 4.85 24.51 10.53
CA VAL A 150 3.65 25.20 10.01
C VAL A 150 3.80 26.73 10.01
N MET A 151 4.60 27.25 10.94
CA MET A 151 4.94 28.67 11.06
C MET A 151 5.77 29.20 9.88
N GLU A 152 6.52 28.34 9.18
CA GLU A 152 7.38 28.72 8.05
C GLU A 152 6.67 28.70 6.69
N ILE A 153 5.39 28.29 6.65
CA ILE A 153 4.59 28.36 5.41
C ILE A 153 4.47 29.83 5.00
N SER A 154 4.84 30.12 3.74
CA SER A 154 4.82 31.46 3.17
C SER A 154 3.45 32.13 3.37
N PRO A 155 3.39 33.39 3.83
CA PRO A 155 2.12 34.11 4.05
C PRO A 155 1.28 34.19 2.78
N LYS A 156 1.92 34.28 1.61
CA LYS A 156 1.25 34.27 0.29
C LYS A 156 0.47 32.98 -0.02
N LEU A 157 0.73 31.88 0.71
CA LEU A 157 -0.01 30.62 0.60
C LEU A 157 -1.14 30.52 1.64
N LYS A 158 -1.14 31.37 2.67
CA LYS A 158 -2.14 31.40 3.74
C LYS A 158 -3.29 32.36 3.46
N GLU A 159 -3.13 33.24 2.48
CA GLU A 159 -4.08 34.32 2.16
C GLU A 159 -5.10 33.93 1.09
N GLU A 160 -4.72 33.07 0.12
CA GLU A 160 -5.57 32.74 -1.03
C GLU A 160 -5.49 31.26 -1.42
N TRP A 161 -6.60 30.72 -1.95
CA TRP A 161 -6.59 29.36 -2.53
C TRP A 161 -5.83 29.33 -3.85
N ARG A 162 -4.69 28.62 -3.87
CA ARG A 162 -3.89 28.43 -5.09
C ARG A 162 -4.25 27.15 -5.83
N TRP A 163 -5.46 27.10 -6.38
CA TRP A 163 -5.93 25.98 -7.20
C TRP A 163 -5.03 25.72 -8.43
N SER A 164 -4.36 26.75 -8.94
CA SER A 164 -3.44 26.63 -10.08
C SER A 164 -2.25 25.70 -9.84
N LEU A 165 -1.84 25.50 -8.58
CA LEU A 165 -0.79 24.53 -8.23
C LEU A 165 -1.23 23.07 -8.44
N PHE A 166 -2.53 22.84 -8.65
CA PHE A 166 -3.13 21.52 -8.80
C PHE A 166 -3.72 21.30 -10.21
N GLU A 167 -3.46 22.20 -11.18
CA GLU A 167 -3.94 22.07 -12.56
C GLU A 167 -3.48 20.76 -13.24
N ASP A 168 -2.25 20.30 -12.96
CA ASP A 168 -1.74 19.01 -13.45
C ASP A 168 -2.50 17.80 -12.89
N ILE A 169 -3.10 17.94 -11.69
CA ILE A 169 -3.88 16.89 -11.03
C ILE A 169 -5.32 16.85 -11.58
N LEU A 170 -5.89 18.02 -11.88
CA LEU A 170 -7.23 18.18 -12.48
C LEU A 170 -7.31 17.59 -13.90
N ASN A 171 -6.20 17.61 -14.65
CA ASN A 171 -6.12 17.02 -15.99
C ASN A 171 -5.84 15.50 -15.98
N SER A 172 -5.43 14.95 -14.83
CA SER A 172 -5.39 13.50 -14.67
C SER A 172 -6.82 13.00 -14.43
N THR A 173 -7.22 11.94 -15.14
CA THR A 173 -8.53 11.29 -15.06
C THR A 173 -8.78 10.59 -13.70
N PHE A 174 -8.59 11.32 -12.60
CA PHE A 174 -9.02 10.97 -11.26
C PHE A 174 -10.46 11.46 -11.03
N GLU A 175 -11.36 11.09 -11.94
CA GLU A 175 -12.79 11.28 -11.69
C GLU A 175 -13.21 10.46 -10.45
N ASP A 176 -13.74 11.18 -9.46
CA ASP A 176 -14.89 10.76 -8.65
C ASP A 176 -14.71 9.62 -7.62
N ARG A 177 -13.47 9.27 -7.24
CA ARG A 177 -13.23 8.29 -6.15
C ARG A 177 -13.03 8.91 -4.77
N SER A 178 -12.30 10.00 -4.65
CA SER A 178 -11.98 10.63 -3.36
C SER A 178 -13.21 11.21 -2.66
N SER A 179 -14.13 11.83 -3.42
CA SER A 179 -15.43 12.33 -2.95
C SER A 179 -16.29 11.23 -2.33
N LYS A 180 -16.36 10.05 -2.96
CA LYS A 180 -17.11 8.87 -2.46
C LYS A 180 -16.52 8.29 -1.18
N TYR A 181 -15.20 8.28 -1.03
CA TYR A 181 -14.55 7.76 0.18
C TYR A 181 -14.73 8.69 1.38
N LEU A 182 -14.61 10.01 1.19
CA LEU A 182 -14.85 10.99 2.25
C LEU A 182 -16.31 10.97 2.72
N LYS A 183 -17.27 10.95 1.78
CA LYS A 183 -18.70 10.81 2.12
C LYS A 183 -19.01 9.54 2.90
N LYS A 184 -18.40 8.41 2.50
CA LYS A 184 -18.57 7.12 3.17
C LYS A 184 -17.98 7.10 4.59
N LEU A 185 -16.92 7.85 4.84
CA LEU A 185 -16.34 8.01 6.18
C LEU A 185 -17.18 8.93 7.06
N GLU A 186 -17.71 10.03 6.51
CA GLU A 186 -18.65 10.91 7.22
C GLU A 186 -19.95 10.19 7.61
N ASP A 187 -20.50 9.37 6.69
CA ASP A 187 -21.70 8.56 6.94
C ASP A 187 -21.49 7.52 8.05
N GLN A 188 -20.29 6.90 8.08
CA GLN A 188 -19.91 5.94 9.11
C GLN A 188 -19.72 6.58 10.49
N TRP A 189 -19.20 7.82 10.52
CA TRP A 189 -19.02 8.56 11.78
C TRP A 189 -20.37 8.95 12.39
N ASN A 190 -21.33 9.39 11.57
CA ASN A 190 -22.67 9.79 12.00
C ASN A 190 -23.53 8.62 12.51
N HIS A 191 -23.29 7.39 12.08
CA HIS A 191 -24.01 6.20 12.59
C HIS A 191 -23.53 5.76 13.98
N SER A 192 -22.27 6.04 14.33
CA SER A 192 -21.69 5.58 15.61
C SER A 192 -22.25 6.29 16.86
N GLN A 193 -22.89 7.45 16.70
CA GLN A 193 -23.46 8.21 17.82
C GLN A 193 -24.93 7.88 18.15
N LYS A 194 -25.64 7.13 17.30
CA LYS A 194 -27.09 6.90 17.47
C LYS A 194 -27.49 5.55 18.08
N GLU A 195 -26.57 4.63 18.29
CA GLU A 195 -26.88 3.32 18.88
C GLU A 195 -26.42 3.23 20.34
N LYS A 196 -27.18 3.83 21.26
CA LYS A 196 -27.10 3.48 22.70
C LYS A 196 -28.31 3.95 23.52
N VAL A 197 -29.53 3.50 23.20
CA VAL A 197 -30.68 3.49 24.14
C VAL A 197 -31.66 2.34 23.83
N GLY A 198 -32.02 1.53 24.86
CA GLY A 198 -33.28 0.75 25.01
C GLY A 198 -33.23 -0.73 24.55
N SER A 199 -33.03 -1.73 25.40
CA SER A 199 -33.89 -2.33 26.47
C SER A 199 -34.83 -3.47 26.01
N LEU A 200 -34.47 -4.70 26.42
CA LEU A 200 -35.25 -5.86 26.90
C LEU A 200 -36.80 -5.84 26.79
N ILE A 201 -37.40 -6.98 26.36
CA ILE A 201 -38.30 -7.87 27.16
C ILE A 201 -38.94 -9.01 26.33
N ALA A 202 -39.08 -10.16 27.01
CA ALA A 202 -40.05 -11.28 26.87
C ALA A 202 -39.91 -12.35 25.78
N ILE A 203 -39.53 -13.52 26.32
CA ILE A 203 -39.79 -14.90 25.89
C ILE A 203 -41.30 -15.19 26.01
N ASN A 204 -41.92 -15.86 25.01
CA ASN A 204 -42.53 -17.19 25.16
C ASN A 204 -43.16 -17.63 23.82
N ASP A 205 -42.68 -18.73 23.23
CA ASP A 205 -43.46 -19.69 22.42
C ASP A 205 -42.53 -20.84 21.98
N SER A 206 -42.16 -21.64 22.98
CA SER A 206 -41.16 -22.71 22.91
C SER A 206 -41.75 -24.08 22.52
N PHE A 207 -42.76 -24.18 21.65
CA PHE A 207 -43.32 -25.52 21.35
C PHE A 207 -43.81 -25.78 19.91
N SER A 208 -43.35 -25.03 18.91
CA SER A 208 -43.69 -25.31 17.50
C SER A 208 -42.50 -25.38 16.53
N TYR A 209 -41.27 -25.11 16.98
CA TYR A 209 -40.12 -24.93 16.09
C TYR A 209 -39.28 -26.19 15.83
N GLU A 210 -39.39 -27.22 16.68
CA GLU A 210 -38.57 -28.44 16.53
C GLU A 210 -39.10 -29.41 15.48
N ILE A 211 -40.42 -29.47 15.26
CA ILE A 211 -41.04 -30.37 14.27
C ILE A 211 -40.82 -29.86 12.83
N TRP A 212 -40.82 -28.54 12.63
CA TRP A 212 -40.52 -27.93 11.32
C TRP A 212 -39.03 -27.96 10.94
N GLU A 213 -38.13 -27.97 11.94
CA GLU A 213 -36.69 -28.09 11.73
C GLU A 213 -36.28 -29.47 11.19
N GLU A 214 -36.92 -30.56 11.62
CA GLU A 214 -36.63 -31.90 11.10
C GLU A 214 -37.10 -32.09 9.65
N GLU A 215 -38.28 -31.59 9.31
CA GLU A 215 -38.81 -31.69 7.94
C GLU A 215 -37.98 -30.82 6.96
N LYS A 216 -37.55 -29.63 7.40
CA LYS A 216 -36.58 -28.80 6.65
C LYS A 216 -35.24 -29.50 6.47
N LYS A 217 -34.71 -30.17 7.51
CA LYS A 217 -33.45 -30.91 7.41
C LYS A 217 -33.56 -32.07 6.43
N LEU A 218 -34.65 -32.83 6.45
CA LEU A 218 -34.90 -33.94 5.52
C LEU A 218 -35.04 -33.45 4.06
N HIS A 219 -35.78 -32.37 3.84
CA HIS A 219 -35.93 -31.76 2.53
C HIS A 219 -34.61 -31.14 2.03
N SER A 220 -33.81 -30.56 2.92
CA SER A 220 -32.49 -30.02 2.60
C SER A 220 -31.48 -31.14 2.29
N MET A 221 -31.59 -32.30 2.94
CA MET A 221 -30.77 -33.48 2.65
C MET A 221 -31.14 -34.11 1.28
N ASN A 222 -32.44 -34.24 0.99
CA ASN A 222 -32.90 -34.80 -0.29
C ASN A 222 -32.61 -33.88 -1.48
N THR A 223 -32.68 -32.56 -1.30
CA THR A 223 -32.27 -31.59 -2.32
C THR A 223 -30.76 -31.58 -2.53
N LYS A 224 -29.96 -31.76 -1.48
CA LYS A 224 -28.50 -31.91 -1.60
C LYS A 224 -28.11 -33.21 -2.31
N ARG A 225 -28.77 -34.32 -1.98
CA ARG A 225 -28.60 -35.63 -2.64
C ARG A 225 -29.00 -35.60 -4.11
N ARG A 226 -30.12 -34.95 -4.47
CA ARG A 226 -30.50 -34.72 -5.88
C ARG A 226 -29.49 -33.85 -6.62
N ARG A 227 -28.91 -32.84 -5.95
CA ARG A 227 -27.84 -32.00 -6.53
C ARG A 227 -26.57 -32.81 -6.78
N GLU A 228 -26.17 -33.65 -5.83
CA GLU A 228 -25.02 -34.55 -5.99
C GLU A 228 -25.26 -35.61 -7.08
N GLU A 229 -26.46 -36.17 -7.20
CA GLU A 229 -26.83 -37.09 -8.29
C GLU A 229 -26.88 -36.41 -9.66
N LEU A 230 -27.35 -35.16 -9.73
CA LEU A 230 -27.30 -34.34 -10.94
C LEU A 230 -25.86 -33.99 -11.33
N GLU A 231 -25.00 -33.60 -10.38
CA GLU A 231 -23.57 -33.34 -10.62
C GLU A 231 -22.81 -34.62 -11.03
N LEU A 232 -23.19 -35.79 -10.51
CA LEU A 232 -22.63 -37.08 -10.94
C LEU A 232 -23.06 -37.44 -12.36
N LYS A 233 -24.31 -37.13 -12.74
CA LYS A 233 -24.82 -37.35 -14.10
C LYS A 233 -24.16 -36.42 -15.12
N ASP A 234 -23.95 -35.16 -14.74
CA ASP A 234 -23.25 -34.15 -15.55
C ASP A 234 -21.76 -34.48 -15.78
N ARG A 235 -21.14 -35.26 -14.88
CA ARG A 235 -19.77 -35.79 -15.06
C ARG A 235 -19.69 -36.98 -16.01
N THR A 236 -20.78 -37.70 -16.23
CA THR A 236 -20.86 -38.81 -17.21
C THR A 236 -21.30 -38.35 -18.61
N ASP A 237 -22.04 -37.24 -18.71
CA ASP A 237 -22.62 -36.76 -19.97
C ASP A 237 -21.85 -35.60 -20.62
N GLN A 238 -20.71 -35.18 -20.08
CA GLN A 238 -19.85 -34.18 -20.74
C GLN A 238 -19.09 -34.80 -21.91
N PRO A 239 -19.31 -34.35 -23.17
CA PRO A 239 -18.41 -34.69 -24.27
C PRO A 239 -17.01 -34.20 -23.89
N HIS A 240 -16.01 -35.05 -24.05
CA HIS A 240 -14.62 -34.70 -23.78
C HIS A 240 -14.25 -33.44 -24.57
N GLY A 241 -14.26 -32.29 -23.89
CA GLY A 241 -13.77 -31.04 -24.44
C GLY A 241 -12.32 -31.24 -24.88
N ASN A 242 -11.98 -30.64 -26.02
CA ASN A 242 -10.63 -30.70 -26.56
C ASN A 242 -9.62 -30.27 -25.48
N TRP A 243 -8.43 -30.87 -25.45
CA TRP A 243 -7.40 -30.62 -24.42
C TRP A 243 -7.06 -29.13 -24.28
N GLU A 244 -7.23 -28.34 -25.34
CA GLU A 244 -7.12 -26.88 -25.32
C GLU A 244 -8.13 -26.17 -24.42
N ASP A 245 -9.36 -26.68 -24.30
CA ASP A 245 -10.41 -26.08 -23.46
C ASP A 245 -10.22 -26.46 -21.99
N VAL A 246 -9.75 -27.69 -21.73
CA VAL A 246 -9.32 -28.10 -20.39
C VAL A 246 -8.14 -27.25 -19.92
N TYR A 247 -7.16 -26.99 -20.81
CA TYR A 247 -6.05 -26.11 -20.52
C TYR A 247 -6.50 -24.65 -20.30
N ARG A 248 -7.40 -24.13 -21.12
CA ARG A 248 -7.97 -22.77 -20.95
C ARG A 248 -8.75 -22.63 -19.65
N ASN A 249 -9.54 -23.63 -19.28
CA ASN A 249 -10.34 -23.61 -18.05
C ASN A 249 -9.48 -23.80 -16.80
N ALA A 250 -8.45 -24.65 -16.84
CA ALA A 250 -7.44 -24.73 -15.78
C ALA A 250 -6.73 -23.38 -15.61
N LYS A 251 -6.36 -22.72 -16.72
CA LYS A 251 -5.73 -21.40 -16.67
C LYS A 251 -6.68 -20.31 -16.17
N ARG A 252 -7.99 -20.39 -16.46
CA ARG A 252 -9.01 -19.49 -15.89
C ARG A 252 -9.19 -19.73 -14.39
N ALA A 253 -9.19 -20.99 -13.94
CA ALA A 253 -9.32 -21.34 -12.53
C ALA A 253 -8.07 -20.91 -11.73
N ASP A 254 -6.87 -21.05 -12.29
CA ASP A 254 -5.63 -20.54 -11.68
C ASP A 254 -5.61 -19.01 -11.64
N ARG A 255 -6.08 -18.33 -12.70
CA ARG A 255 -6.25 -16.86 -12.69
C ARG A 255 -7.27 -16.39 -11.65
N MET A 256 -8.34 -17.15 -11.42
CA MET A 256 -9.34 -16.88 -10.37
C MET A 256 -8.81 -17.20 -8.97
N ARG A 257 -7.80 -18.08 -8.83
CA ARG A 257 -7.10 -18.36 -7.56
C ARG A 257 -5.94 -17.39 -7.27
N ASN A 258 -5.38 -16.75 -8.29
CA ASN A 258 -4.33 -15.74 -8.16
C ASN A 258 -4.90 -14.40 -7.68
N ASP A 259 -5.34 -14.35 -6.41
CA ASP A 259 -5.60 -13.09 -5.68
C ASP A 259 -4.34 -12.18 -5.60
N LEU A 260 -3.18 -12.70 -5.98
CA LEU A 260 -1.90 -12.00 -5.95
C LEU A 260 -1.53 -11.31 -7.27
N HIS A 261 -2.22 -11.58 -8.40
CA HIS A 261 -1.94 -10.99 -9.73
C HIS A 261 -0.45 -11.03 -10.17
N GLU A 262 0.37 -11.92 -9.59
CA GLU A 262 1.78 -12.04 -9.93
C GLU A 262 1.95 -12.57 -11.36
N ARG A 263 2.87 -12.00 -12.16
CA ARG A 263 3.19 -12.44 -13.53
C ARG A 263 3.59 -13.92 -13.52
N ASP A 264 2.97 -14.71 -14.40
CA ASP A 264 3.27 -16.14 -14.58
C ASP A 264 4.74 -16.34 -15.01
N GLU A 265 5.39 -17.41 -14.54
CA GLU A 265 6.81 -17.73 -14.83
C GLU A 265 7.16 -17.68 -16.33
N ARG A 266 6.21 -18.08 -17.19
CA ARG A 266 6.35 -18.08 -18.66
C ARG A 266 6.16 -16.71 -19.30
N GLU A 267 5.53 -15.75 -18.61
CA GLU A 267 5.38 -14.37 -19.08
C GLU A 267 6.67 -13.58 -18.84
N LEU A 268 7.36 -13.80 -17.72
CA LEU A 268 8.70 -13.23 -17.47
C LEU A 268 9.72 -13.78 -18.48
N GLU A 269 9.72 -15.09 -18.74
CA GLU A 269 10.58 -15.70 -19.78
C GLU A 269 10.26 -15.17 -21.20
N ARG A 270 8.99 -14.88 -21.50
CA ARG A 270 8.57 -14.31 -22.79
C ARG A 270 8.99 -12.86 -22.98
N THR A 271 9.15 -12.08 -21.91
CA THR A 271 9.58 -10.68 -22.03
C THR A 271 11.05 -10.53 -22.43
N GLY A 272 11.89 -11.54 -22.24
CA GLY A 272 13.30 -11.52 -22.65
C GLY A 272 14.15 -10.42 -21.99
N GLN A 273 13.62 -9.71 -20.98
CA GLN A 273 14.30 -8.60 -20.32
C GLN A 273 15.41 -9.12 -19.40
N PRO A 274 16.67 -8.64 -19.52
CA PRO A 274 17.77 -9.14 -18.71
C PRO A 274 17.75 -8.65 -17.25
N LEU A 275 17.05 -7.55 -16.96
CA LEU A 275 17.00 -6.87 -15.66
C LEU A 275 15.55 -6.71 -15.17
N CYS A 276 15.33 -6.92 -13.88
CA CYS A 276 14.11 -6.50 -13.18
C CYS A 276 14.48 -5.71 -11.92
N ILE A 277 13.89 -4.53 -11.74
CA ILE A 277 14.12 -3.65 -10.59
C ILE A 277 12.94 -3.76 -9.61
N TYR A 278 13.20 -4.20 -8.39
CA TYR A 278 12.19 -4.29 -7.35
C TYR A 278 12.05 -2.98 -6.57
N GLU A 279 10.82 -2.56 -6.30
CA GLU A 279 10.52 -1.36 -5.52
C GLU A 279 9.82 -1.75 -4.21
N PRO A 280 10.53 -1.79 -3.07
CA PRO A 280 9.95 -2.10 -1.78
C PRO A 280 9.01 -1.00 -1.29
N TYR A 281 7.87 -1.39 -0.71
CA TYR A 281 6.92 -0.44 -0.17
C TYR A 281 6.13 -0.99 1.03
N PHE A 282 5.66 -0.08 1.90
CA PHE A 282 5.02 -0.42 3.18
C PHE A 282 3.50 -0.26 3.20
N GLY A 283 2.91 0.45 2.23
CA GLY A 283 1.45 0.62 2.17
C GLY A 283 0.95 1.54 1.05
N GLU A 284 -0.28 2.01 1.20
CA GLU A 284 -1.01 2.72 0.13
C GLU A 284 -0.42 4.09 -0.21
N GLY A 285 0.10 4.80 0.80
CA GLY A 285 0.69 6.14 0.63
C GLY A 285 1.91 6.17 -0.29
N THR A 286 2.58 5.04 -0.50
CA THR A 286 3.75 4.94 -1.39
C THR A 286 3.40 4.70 -2.86
N TRP A 287 2.17 4.29 -3.17
CA TRP A 287 1.76 3.93 -4.54
C TRP A 287 1.97 5.00 -5.62
N PRO A 288 1.75 6.31 -5.35
CA PRO A 288 1.97 7.35 -6.36
C PRO A 288 3.42 7.45 -6.83
N PHE A 289 4.37 7.05 -5.99
CA PHE A 289 5.81 7.11 -6.27
C PHE A 289 6.35 5.82 -6.91
N LEU A 290 5.53 4.78 -7.06
CA LEU A 290 5.98 3.51 -7.63
C LEU A 290 5.78 3.49 -9.14
N HIS A 291 6.75 2.91 -9.85
CA HIS A 291 6.70 2.77 -11.29
C HIS A 291 5.60 1.76 -11.69
N ARG A 292 5.06 1.97 -12.89
CA ARG A 292 4.07 1.09 -13.54
C ARG A 292 4.61 0.40 -14.79
N ASN A 293 5.92 0.53 -15.05
CA ASN A 293 6.58 -0.01 -16.24
C ASN A 293 7.01 -1.47 -16.03
N SER A 294 7.18 -2.23 -17.12
CA SER A 294 7.55 -3.66 -17.06
C SER A 294 8.89 -3.94 -16.41
N LEU A 295 9.83 -2.98 -16.47
CA LEU A 295 11.16 -3.04 -15.86
C LEU A 295 11.09 -3.07 -14.33
N TYR A 296 10.06 -2.44 -13.75
CA TYR A 296 9.90 -2.36 -12.30
C TYR A 296 8.84 -3.33 -11.80
N ARG A 297 9.02 -3.82 -10.59
CA ARG A 297 8.08 -4.70 -9.91
C ARG A 297 7.97 -4.29 -8.45
N GLY A 298 6.76 -4.01 -7.95
CA GLY A 298 6.60 -3.66 -6.54
C GLY A 298 6.83 -4.88 -5.65
N ILE A 299 7.35 -4.66 -4.44
CA ILE A 299 7.34 -5.66 -3.38
C ILE A 299 6.70 -5.08 -2.12
N GLY A 300 5.53 -5.62 -1.77
CA GLY A 300 4.81 -5.23 -0.56
C GLY A 300 5.45 -5.88 0.66
N LEU A 301 5.91 -5.08 1.62
CA LEU A 301 6.46 -5.57 2.89
C LEU A 301 5.37 -5.89 3.92
N SER A 302 4.11 -5.60 3.60
CA SER A 302 2.93 -5.87 4.41
C SER A 302 1.86 -6.53 3.55
N THR A 303 1.16 -7.51 4.12
CA THR A 303 0.01 -8.17 3.48
C THR A 303 -1.17 -7.19 3.28
N LYS A 304 -1.23 -6.14 4.09
CA LYS A 304 -2.19 -5.03 3.98
C LYS A 304 -1.58 -3.88 3.17
N GLY A 305 -2.38 -3.26 2.30
CA GLY A 305 -1.99 -2.07 1.52
C GLY A 305 -1.26 -2.36 0.21
N ARG A 306 -1.57 -3.49 -0.43
CA ARG A 306 -1.03 -3.86 -1.76
C ARG A 306 -1.75 -3.11 -2.88
N ARG A 307 -1.02 -2.75 -3.92
CA ARG A 307 -1.60 -2.11 -5.12
C ARG A 307 -2.61 -3.06 -5.79
N PRO A 308 -3.90 -2.68 -5.89
CA PRO A 308 -4.89 -3.51 -6.55
C PRO A 308 -4.53 -3.72 -8.02
N ARG A 309 -4.63 -4.97 -8.51
CA ARG A 309 -4.46 -5.34 -9.93
C ARG A 309 -3.07 -5.09 -10.51
N MET A 310 -2.04 -4.91 -9.67
CA MET A 310 -0.65 -4.80 -10.08
C MET A 310 0.10 -6.12 -9.80
N ASP A 311 1.11 -6.42 -10.62
CA ASP A 311 2.03 -7.55 -10.41
C ASP A 311 3.09 -7.21 -9.35
N ASP A 312 2.63 -7.09 -8.10
CA ASP A 312 3.52 -6.86 -6.96
C ASP A 312 3.77 -8.16 -6.21
N VAL A 313 5.02 -8.39 -5.81
CA VAL A 313 5.41 -9.55 -5.00
C VAL A 313 5.00 -9.33 -3.55
N ASP A 314 4.37 -10.32 -2.93
CA ASP A 314 4.05 -10.27 -1.50
C ASP A 314 5.24 -10.76 -0.64
N GLY A 315 5.98 -9.82 -0.03
CA GLY A 315 7.16 -10.12 0.79
C GLY A 315 6.89 -11.11 1.93
N PRO A 316 5.86 -10.92 2.77
CA PRO A 316 5.56 -11.82 3.89
C PRO A 316 5.16 -13.25 3.49
N SER A 317 4.54 -13.47 2.32
CA SER A 317 4.34 -14.84 1.79
C SER A 317 5.65 -15.55 1.47
N ARG A 318 6.71 -14.80 1.14
CA ARG A 318 8.03 -15.34 0.77
C ARG A 318 8.91 -15.54 1.98
N LEU A 319 8.96 -14.56 2.87
CA LEU A 319 9.74 -14.63 4.10
C LEU A 319 8.84 -14.39 5.31
N GLN A 320 8.54 -15.46 6.06
CA GLN A 320 7.67 -15.38 7.22
C GLN A 320 8.17 -14.43 8.31
N LEU A 321 9.48 -14.14 8.36
CA LEU A 321 10.06 -13.15 9.26
C LEU A 321 9.38 -11.77 9.11
N LEU A 322 8.96 -11.41 7.89
CA LEU A 322 8.30 -10.13 7.60
C LEU A 322 6.83 -10.09 8.07
N ASN A 323 6.22 -11.22 8.45
CA ASN A 323 4.91 -11.19 9.13
C ASN A 323 5.00 -10.56 10.52
N ASN A 324 6.18 -10.62 11.16
CA ASN A 324 6.40 -9.97 12.43
C ASN A 324 6.61 -8.46 12.20
N PRO A 325 5.73 -7.58 12.71
CA PRO A 325 5.86 -6.14 12.51
C PRO A 325 7.18 -5.58 13.07
N TYR A 326 7.74 -6.19 14.12
CA TYR A 326 9.05 -5.83 14.65
C TYR A 326 10.13 -5.98 13.58
N TYR A 327 10.29 -7.18 13.01
CA TYR A 327 11.34 -7.43 12.02
C TYR A 327 11.10 -6.72 10.69
N ARG A 328 9.84 -6.60 10.29
CA ARG A 328 9.46 -5.81 9.11
C ARG A 328 9.91 -4.36 9.24
N ASP A 329 9.67 -3.74 10.39
CA ASP A 329 9.97 -2.33 10.57
C ASP A 329 11.49 -2.11 10.76
N ILE A 330 12.20 -2.93 11.55
CA ILE A 330 13.65 -2.73 11.81
C ILE A 330 14.51 -2.95 10.56
N LEU A 331 14.16 -3.93 9.72
CA LEU A 331 14.90 -4.23 8.49
C LEU A 331 14.57 -3.22 7.39
N GLY A 332 13.42 -2.57 7.48
CA GLY A 332 13.01 -1.59 6.48
C GLY A 332 12.90 -2.20 5.09
N GLU A 333 13.29 -1.42 4.07
CA GLU A 333 13.33 -1.87 2.67
C GLU A 333 14.28 -3.05 2.45
N TYR A 334 15.27 -3.24 3.33
CA TYR A 334 16.23 -4.33 3.25
C TYR A 334 15.57 -5.71 3.40
N GLY A 335 14.43 -5.77 4.11
CA GLY A 335 13.62 -6.98 4.22
C GLY A 335 13.19 -7.55 2.86
N ALA A 336 13.03 -6.68 1.85
CA ALA A 336 12.72 -7.10 0.48
C ALA A 336 13.83 -7.95 -0.14
N PHE A 337 15.10 -7.68 0.18
CA PHE A 337 16.22 -8.42 -0.39
C PHE A 337 16.18 -9.87 0.05
N PHE A 338 15.95 -10.07 1.35
CA PHE A 338 15.80 -11.41 1.92
C PHE A 338 14.55 -12.12 1.40
N ALA A 339 13.43 -11.41 1.23
CA ALA A 339 12.21 -12.00 0.67
C ALA A 339 12.38 -12.45 -0.78
N ILE A 340 13.06 -11.67 -1.63
CA ILE A 340 13.32 -12.04 -3.02
C ILE A 340 14.37 -13.15 -3.14
N ALA A 341 15.42 -13.10 -2.33
CA ALA A 341 16.44 -14.14 -2.31
C ALA A 341 15.87 -15.48 -1.82
N ASN A 342 14.91 -15.46 -0.89
CA ASN A 342 14.26 -16.66 -0.42
C ASN A 342 13.43 -17.30 -1.56
N ARG A 343 13.95 -18.41 -2.12
CA ARG A 343 13.39 -19.11 -3.29
C ARG A 343 13.41 -18.28 -4.57
N ILE A 344 14.53 -17.60 -4.83
CA ILE A 344 14.73 -16.78 -6.03
C ILE A 344 14.42 -17.51 -7.34
N ASP A 345 14.73 -18.81 -7.45
CA ASP A 345 14.50 -19.63 -8.65
C ASP A 345 13.03 -19.67 -9.11
N ARG A 346 12.09 -19.44 -8.17
CA ARG A 346 10.65 -19.40 -8.45
C ARG A 346 10.17 -18.00 -8.83
N LEU A 347 10.92 -16.96 -8.47
CA LEU A 347 10.50 -15.56 -8.57
C LEU A 347 11.19 -14.81 -9.69
N HIS A 348 12.47 -15.08 -9.89
CA HIS A 348 13.37 -14.30 -10.72
C HIS A 348 14.32 -15.23 -11.45
N LYS A 349 14.16 -15.30 -12.79
CA LYS A 349 15.07 -16.04 -13.68
C LYS A 349 15.94 -15.12 -14.53
N ASN A 350 15.77 -13.80 -14.39
CA ASN A 350 16.54 -12.84 -15.14
C ASN A 350 18.01 -12.88 -14.67
N ALA A 351 18.91 -12.48 -15.55
CA ALA A 351 20.34 -12.51 -15.27
C ALA A 351 20.76 -11.40 -14.28
N TRP A 352 19.96 -10.34 -14.18
CA TRP A 352 20.20 -9.18 -13.34
C TRP A 352 18.98 -8.81 -12.51
N ILE A 353 19.26 -8.38 -11.29
CA ILE A 353 18.29 -7.88 -10.32
C ILE A 353 18.70 -6.50 -9.86
N GLY A 354 17.73 -5.60 -9.72
CA GLY A 354 17.95 -4.30 -9.10
C GLY A 354 16.93 -4.00 -8.02
N PHE A 355 17.22 -2.98 -7.25
CA PHE A 355 16.34 -2.42 -6.25
C PHE A 355 16.32 -0.91 -6.38
N GLN A 356 15.16 -0.31 -6.14
CA GLN A 356 14.99 1.12 -6.05
C GLN A 356 14.14 1.44 -4.82
N SER A 357 14.68 2.29 -3.95
CA SER A 357 13.91 2.80 -2.82
C SER A 357 12.78 3.70 -3.32
N TRP A 358 11.58 3.57 -2.76
CA TRP A 358 10.50 4.53 -3.01
C TRP A 358 10.89 5.95 -2.57
N ARG A 359 11.81 6.07 -1.60
CA ARG A 359 12.37 7.34 -1.14
C ARG A 359 13.22 8.02 -2.22
N ALA A 360 13.92 7.24 -3.05
CA ALA A 360 14.69 7.78 -4.17
C ALA A 360 13.74 8.39 -5.22
N THR A 361 12.62 7.73 -5.50
CA THR A 361 11.60 8.27 -6.42
C THR A 361 10.95 9.54 -5.87
N ALA A 362 10.64 9.58 -4.56
CA ALA A 362 10.11 10.77 -3.91
C ALA A 362 11.07 11.98 -3.99
N ARG A 363 12.38 11.73 -4.07
CA ARG A 363 13.43 12.76 -4.24
C ARG A 363 13.77 13.06 -5.72
N LYS A 364 12.99 12.56 -6.68
CA LYS A 364 13.27 12.68 -8.13
C LYS A 364 14.64 12.13 -8.54
N ALA A 365 15.16 11.14 -7.82
CA ALA A 365 16.43 10.47 -8.11
C ALA A 365 16.24 9.12 -8.83
N SER A 366 15.04 8.83 -9.35
CA SER A 366 14.74 7.64 -10.14
C SER A 366 15.35 7.73 -11.55
N LEU A 367 15.64 6.58 -12.15
CA LEU A 367 16.19 6.53 -13.51
C LEU A 367 15.21 7.09 -14.55
N SER A 368 15.70 7.98 -15.41
CA SER A 368 14.97 8.42 -16.61
C SER A 368 14.89 7.29 -17.63
N LYS A 369 13.99 7.40 -18.61
CA LYS A 369 13.88 6.42 -19.69
C LYS A 369 15.21 6.25 -20.47
N ILE A 370 15.98 7.32 -20.59
CA ILE A 370 17.30 7.34 -21.24
C ILE A 370 18.29 6.55 -20.38
N ALA A 371 18.30 6.79 -19.07
CA ALA A 371 19.17 6.08 -18.14
C ALA A 371 18.84 4.59 -18.03
N GLU A 372 17.55 4.22 -17.99
CA GLU A 372 17.11 2.82 -18.05
C GLU A 372 17.65 2.11 -19.30
N THR A 373 17.55 2.75 -20.46
CA THR A 373 18.00 2.20 -21.74
C THR A 373 19.52 2.05 -21.77
N SER A 374 20.25 3.03 -21.25
CA SER A 374 21.71 2.98 -21.13
C SER A 374 22.18 1.84 -20.21
N LEU A 375 21.51 1.66 -19.06
CA LEU A 375 21.80 0.58 -18.13
C LEU A 375 21.54 -0.80 -18.77
N LEU A 376 20.40 -0.97 -19.45
CA LEU A 376 20.08 -2.23 -20.15
C LEU A 376 21.10 -2.55 -21.24
N ASN A 377 21.48 -1.55 -22.05
CA ASN A 377 22.50 -1.72 -23.10
C ASN A 377 23.86 -2.13 -22.49
N ALA A 378 24.27 -1.53 -21.37
CA ALA A 378 25.52 -1.89 -20.70
C ALA A 378 25.51 -3.32 -20.13
N ILE A 379 24.36 -3.78 -19.66
CA ILE A 379 24.13 -5.15 -19.18
C ILE A 379 24.20 -6.14 -20.35
N GLU A 380 23.50 -5.87 -21.46
CA GLU A 380 23.47 -6.73 -22.65
C GLU A 380 24.84 -6.86 -23.31
N THR A 381 25.56 -5.73 -23.45
CA THR A 381 26.92 -5.69 -23.99
C THR A 381 27.98 -6.22 -23.02
N ARG A 382 27.60 -6.54 -21.77
CA ARG A 382 28.50 -6.96 -20.68
C ARG A 382 29.69 -6.02 -20.49
N LYS A 383 29.51 -4.72 -20.73
CA LYS A 383 30.58 -3.71 -20.76
C LYS A 383 31.47 -3.72 -19.52
N TYR A 384 30.86 -3.89 -18.35
CA TYR A 384 31.57 -3.92 -17.06
C TYR A 384 31.54 -5.30 -16.38
N GLY A 385 31.03 -6.33 -17.05
CA GLY A 385 30.95 -7.68 -16.51
C GLY A 385 30.16 -7.76 -15.20
N ASP A 386 30.81 -8.24 -14.13
CA ASP A 386 30.24 -8.33 -12.79
C ASP A 386 30.44 -7.00 -12.03
N ALA A 387 29.43 -6.14 -12.12
CA ALA A 387 29.47 -4.78 -11.58
C ALA A 387 28.22 -4.47 -10.76
N LEU A 388 28.42 -3.71 -9.68
CA LEU A 388 27.38 -2.98 -8.98
C LEU A 388 27.10 -1.69 -9.74
N TYR A 389 25.95 -1.61 -10.40
CA TYR A 389 25.44 -0.34 -10.93
C TYR A 389 24.65 0.37 -9.84
N PHE A 390 24.86 1.66 -9.62
CA PHE A 390 24.08 2.45 -8.66
C PHE A 390 23.87 3.87 -9.17
N TRP A 391 22.80 4.54 -8.73
CA TRP A 391 22.42 5.86 -9.24
C TRP A 391 22.13 6.92 -8.18
N VAL A 392 22.02 6.55 -6.91
CA VAL A 392 21.90 7.52 -5.81
C VAL A 392 23.25 7.61 -5.09
N ARG A 393 23.80 8.83 -5.02
CA ARG A 393 25.16 9.10 -4.53
C ARG A 393 25.17 9.65 -3.11
N MET A 394 26.12 9.19 -2.30
CA MET A 394 26.33 9.63 -0.92
C MET A 394 26.72 11.11 -0.80
N ASP A 395 27.56 11.61 -1.71
CA ASP A 395 28.06 13.00 -1.68
C ASP A 395 26.99 14.05 -2.05
N MET A 396 25.92 13.62 -2.72
CA MET A 396 24.76 14.45 -3.05
C MET A 396 23.61 14.26 -2.04
N ASP A 397 23.78 13.41 -1.03
CA ASP A 397 22.74 13.18 -0.03
C ASP A 397 22.66 14.38 0.92
N PRO A 398 21.47 14.97 1.15
CA PRO A 398 21.32 16.08 2.09
C PRO A 398 21.72 15.73 3.53
N ARG A 399 21.73 14.43 3.89
CA ARG A 399 22.23 13.95 5.19
C ARG A 399 23.76 14.09 5.32
N ASN A 400 24.48 14.31 4.21
CA ASN A 400 25.93 14.47 4.18
C ASN A 400 26.35 15.94 3.97
N SER A 401 25.84 16.86 4.78
CA SER A 401 26.13 18.30 4.64
C SER A 401 27.62 18.64 4.81
N LEU A 402 28.33 17.88 5.63
CA LEU A 402 29.75 18.07 5.93
C LEU A 402 30.70 17.35 4.96
N GLN A 403 30.17 16.66 3.94
CA GLN A 403 30.94 15.85 2.99
C GLN A 403 31.93 14.91 3.71
N GLY A 404 31.47 14.24 4.77
CA GLY A 404 32.30 13.34 5.56
C GLY A 404 32.70 12.09 4.78
N ASP A 405 33.78 11.44 5.25
CA ASP A 405 34.20 10.13 4.76
C ASP A 405 33.11 9.07 4.96
N PHE A 406 33.26 7.90 4.32
CA PHE A 406 32.23 6.85 4.34
C PHE A 406 31.74 6.50 5.75
N TRP A 407 32.68 6.31 6.68
CA TRP A 407 32.34 5.88 8.04
C TRP A 407 31.81 7.03 8.90
N SER A 408 32.26 8.26 8.69
CA SER A 408 31.73 9.44 9.39
C SER A 408 30.33 9.78 8.90
N PHE A 409 30.04 9.60 7.60
CA PHE A 409 28.66 9.63 7.10
C PHE A 409 27.80 8.54 7.76
N CYS A 410 28.32 7.31 7.88
CA CYS A 410 27.60 6.25 8.56
C CYS A 410 27.29 6.58 10.02
N ASP A 411 28.25 7.15 10.75
CA ASP A 411 28.04 7.60 12.14
C ASP A 411 27.02 8.75 12.19
N ALA A 412 27.11 9.73 11.29
CA ALA A 412 26.19 10.86 11.25
C ALA A 412 24.72 10.42 11.11
N ILE A 413 24.45 9.41 10.26
CA ILE A 413 23.10 8.89 10.08
C ILE A 413 22.68 7.88 11.17
N ASN A 414 23.61 7.34 11.98
CA ASN A 414 23.33 6.34 13.01
C ASN A 414 23.71 6.80 14.43
N ALA A 415 23.46 8.07 14.76
CA ALA A 415 23.68 8.62 16.10
C ALA A 415 25.11 8.45 16.66
N GLY A 416 26.13 8.43 15.80
CA GLY A 416 27.54 8.30 16.19
C GLY A 416 28.01 6.85 16.41
N ASN A 417 27.14 5.87 16.24
CA ASN A 417 27.35 4.50 16.71
C ASN A 417 27.56 3.47 15.60
N CYS A 418 27.61 3.89 14.34
CA CYS A 418 27.74 2.96 13.21
C CYS A 418 29.07 2.22 13.23
N LYS A 419 30.20 2.93 13.37
CA LYS A 419 31.55 2.31 13.36
C LYS A 419 31.66 1.19 14.39
N PHE A 420 31.18 1.46 15.60
CA PHE A 420 31.18 0.49 16.68
C PHE A 420 30.27 -0.71 16.37
N ALA A 421 29.00 -0.45 16.02
CA ALA A 421 28.03 -1.51 15.73
C ALA A 421 28.47 -2.40 14.56
N PHE A 422 29.04 -1.80 13.52
CA PHE A 422 29.54 -2.54 12.36
C PHE A 422 30.72 -3.43 12.74
N SER A 423 31.70 -2.89 13.47
CA SER A 423 32.88 -3.65 13.93
C SER A 423 32.46 -4.83 14.80
N GLU A 424 31.57 -4.61 15.77
CA GLU A 424 31.09 -5.64 16.68
C GLU A 424 30.26 -6.72 15.96
N ALA A 425 29.38 -6.34 15.03
CA ALA A 425 28.65 -7.30 14.22
C ALA A 425 29.59 -8.13 13.34
N LEU A 426 30.62 -7.51 12.74
CA LEU A 426 31.60 -8.19 11.91
C LEU A 426 32.45 -9.17 12.74
N LYS A 427 32.93 -8.76 13.91
CA LYS A 427 33.68 -9.63 14.84
C LYS A 427 32.87 -10.85 15.22
N ARG A 428 31.60 -10.64 15.60
CA ARG A 428 30.69 -11.72 15.99
C ARG A 428 30.40 -12.66 14.83
N MET A 429 30.13 -12.13 13.65
CA MET A 429 29.86 -12.91 12.44
C MET A 429 31.03 -13.83 12.07
N TYR A 430 32.27 -13.34 12.15
CA TYR A 430 33.48 -14.14 11.86
C TYR A 430 34.05 -14.90 13.08
N GLY A 431 33.41 -14.84 14.25
CA GLY A 431 33.88 -15.55 15.46
C GLY A 431 35.22 -15.05 16.01
N ILE A 432 35.56 -13.78 15.80
CA ILE A 432 36.83 -13.17 16.22
C ILE A 432 36.79 -12.90 17.73
N LYS A 433 37.75 -13.44 18.49
CA LYS A 433 37.85 -13.30 19.96
C LYS A 433 38.75 -12.15 20.45
N HIS A 434 39.52 -11.52 19.57
CA HIS A 434 40.45 -10.44 19.91
C HIS A 434 39.95 -9.08 19.39
N ASP A 435 40.47 -7.99 19.97
CA ASP A 435 40.18 -6.59 19.62
C ASP A 435 40.65 -6.23 18.19
N LEU A 436 39.93 -6.72 17.18
CA LEU A 436 40.00 -6.18 15.83
C LEU A 436 39.35 -4.79 15.84
N ASN A 437 40.13 -3.77 16.19
CA ASN A 437 39.69 -2.37 16.15
C ASN A 437 39.69 -1.79 14.73
N SER A 438 39.98 -2.60 13.70
CA SER A 438 40.02 -2.15 12.31
C SER A 438 38.69 -2.38 11.60
N LEU A 439 38.14 -1.30 11.07
CA LEU A 439 37.06 -1.35 10.09
C LEU A 439 37.62 -1.67 8.70
N PRO A 440 36.81 -2.26 7.80
CA PRO A 440 37.18 -2.37 6.39
C PRO A 440 37.53 -0.97 5.82
N PRO A 441 38.71 -0.81 5.20
CA PRO A 441 39.14 0.50 4.71
C PRO A 441 38.30 0.93 3.50
N MET A 442 37.67 2.10 3.63
CA MET A 442 36.83 2.73 2.59
C MET A 442 37.50 4.05 2.17
N PRO A 443 38.27 4.08 1.07
CA PRO A 443 39.14 5.22 0.75
C PRO A 443 38.41 6.38 0.08
N GLU A 444 38.99 7.57 0.24
CA GLU A 444 38.64 8.81 -0.48
C GLU A 444 39.47 8.93 -1.77
N ASP A 445 39.14 8.15 -2.80
CA ASP A 445 39.85 8.19 -4.09
C ASP A 445 39.11 9.03 -5.16
N GLY A 446 38.24 9.94 -4.73
CA GLY A 446 37.39 10.77 -5.59
C GLY A 446 36.15 10.06 -6.13
N GLY A 447 35.94 8.77 -5.80
CA GLY A 447 34.68 8.07 -6.00
C GLY A 447 33.66 8.36 -4.90
N THR A 448 32.38 8.18 -5.21
CA THR A 448 31.26 8.26 -4.24
C THR A 448 30.62 6.90 -4.02
N TRP A 449 29.87 6.77 -2.93
CA TRP A 449 29.24 5.53 -2.49
C TRP A 449 27.73 5.50 -2.79
N SER A 450 27.17 4.30 -2.90
CA SER A 450 25.73 4.10 -3.10
C SER A 450 24.97 4.36 -1.81
N VAL A 451 23.85 5.06 -1.89
CA VAL A 451 22.90 5.27 -0.79
C VAL A 451 21.48 4.92 -1.25
N MET A 452 20.54 4.85 -0.31
CA MET A 452 19.11 4.63 -0.53
C MET A 452 18.79 3.35 -1.35
N GLN A 453 19.56 2.28 -1.14
CA GLN A 453 19.31 0.94 -1.70
C GLN A 453 18.92 0.93 -3.19
N SER A 454 19.55 1.81 -3.96
CA SER A 454 19.21 2.10 -5.36
C SER A 454 20.34 1.66 -6.28
N TRP A 455 20.33 0.37 -6.61
CA TRP A 455 21.39 -0.31 -7.34
C TRP A 455 20.91 -1.56 -8.10
N ALA A 456 21.74 -2.07 -9.02
CA ALA A 456 21.53 -3.32 -9.75
C ALA A 456 22.80 -4.19 -9.80
N LEU A 457 22.61 -5.51 -9.71
CA LEU A 457 23.64 -6.55 -9.68
C LEU A 457 23.27 -7.74 -10.57
N PRO A 458 24.25 -8.53 -11.04
CA PRO A 458 23.97 -9.87 -11.53
C PRO A 458 23.30 -10.70 -10.44
N THR A 459 22.33 -11.53 -10.81
CA THR A 459 21.56 -12.35 -9.86
C THR A 459 22.48 -13.23 -9.00
N LYS A 460 23.57 -13.77 -9.58
CA LYS A 460 24.57 -14.52 -8.82
C LYS A 460 25.22 -13.68 -7.72
N SER A 461 25.72 -12.51 -8.07
CA SER A 461 26.40 -11.58 -7.16
C SER A 461 25.46 -11.05 -6.08
N PHE A 462 24.18 -10.85 -6.42
CA PHE A 462 23.14 -10.54 -5.45
C PHE A 462 22.98 -11.64 -4.38
N LEU A 463 22.98 -12.92 -4.77
CA LEU A 463 22.85 -14.02 -3.80
C LEU A 463 24.08 -14.11 -2.88
N GLU A 464 25.28 -13.87 -3.41
CA GLU A 464 26.50 -13.77 -2.60
C GLU A 464 26.41 -12.62 -1.58
N PHE A 465 25.89 -11.46 -2.00
CA PHE A 465 25.65 -10.32 -1.12
C PHE A 465 24.58 -10.60 -0.04
N VAL A 466 23.49 -11.26 -0.41
CA VAL A 466 22.43 -11.63 0.54
C VAL A 466 22.96 -12.61 1.59
N MET A 467 23.80 -13.57 1.20
CA MET A 467 24.44 -14.49 2.13
C MET A 467 25.34 -13.78 3.14
N PHE A 468 26.16 -12.83 2.70
CA PHE A 468 26.93 -11.99 3.60
C PHE A 468 26.02 -11.16 4.54
N SER A 469 25.04 -10.47 3.96
CA SER A 469 24.20 -9.54 4.74
C SER A 469 23.25 -10.22 5.71
N ARG A 470 22.79 -11.45 5.44
CA ARG A 470 21.96 -12.20 6.39
C ARG A 470 22.76 -12.61 7.63
N MET A 471 24.00 -13.06 7.45
CA MET A 471 24.89 -13.41 8.57
C MET A 471 25.24 -12.16 9.38
N PHE A 472 25.48 -11.04 8.70
CA PHE A 472 25.72 -9.75 9.35
C PHE A 472 24.52 -9.27 10.17
N VAL A 473 23.30 -9.36 9.61
CA VAL A 473 22.06 -8.97 10.30
C VAL A 473 21.77 -9.87 11.49
N ASP A 474 22.04 -11.17 11.40
CA ASP A 474 21.91 -12.09 12.53
C ASP A 474 22.86 -11.72 13.68
N ALA A 475 24.13 -11.44 13.35
CA ALA A 475 25.12 -10.98 14.32
C ALA A 475 24.73 -9.64 14.98
N LEU A 476 24.17 -8.70 14.20
CA LEU A 476 23.69 -7.42 14.68
C LEU A 476 22.46 -7.55 15.60
N ASP A 477 21.45 -8.34 15.19
CA ASP A 477 20.24 -8.55 16.00
C ASP A 477 20.56 -9.25 17.32
N ALA A 478 21.48 -10.21 17.30
CA ALA A 478 21.92 -10.90 18.50
C ALA A 478 22.62 -10.00 19.54
N GLN A 479 23.01 -8.78 19.18
CA GLN A 479 23.55 -7.77 20.10
C GLN A 479 22.47 -6.79 20.56
N MET A 480 21.62 -6.32 19.64
CA MET A 480 20.74 -5.18 19.89
C MET A 480 19.30 -5.55 20.25
N TYR A 481 18.87 -6.77 19.95
CA TYR A 481 17.47 -7.15 20.04
C TYR A 481 16.87 -6.96 21.44
N ASP A 482 17.52 -7.46 22.49
CA ASP A 482 16.90 -7.52 23.82
C ASP A 482 16.61 -6.13 24.38
N GLU A 483 17.54 -5.18 24.19
CA GLU A 483 17.39 -3.80 24.63
C GLU A 483 16.35 -3.07 23.77
N HIS A 484 16.45 -3.19 22.45
CA HIS A 484 15.54 -2.53 21.52
C HIS A 484 14.11 -3.04 21.66
N HIS A 485 13.92 -4.35 21.80
CA HIS A 485 12.60 -4.96 21.94
C HIS A 485 11.92 -4.60 23.27
N ARG A 486 12.67 -4.48 24.37
CA ARG A 486 12.12 -4.15 25.69
C ARG A 486 11.86 -2.65 25.89
N SER A 487 12.80 -1.80 25.48
CA SER A 487 12.77 -0.36 25.76
C SER A 487 12.21 0.48 24.60
N GLY A 488 12.23 -0.08 23.38
CA GLY A 488 11.98 0.65 22.13
C GLY A 488 13.10 1.62 21.75
N HIS A 489 14.19 1.72 22.50
CA HIS A 489 15.35 2.54 22.17
C HIS A 489 16.28 1.80 21.21
N CYS A 490 16.65 2.49 20.14
CA CYS A 490 17.60 1.98 19.17
C CYS A 490 18.96 2.64 19.42
N TYR A 491 20.01 1.85 19.65
CA TYR A 491 21.37 2.36 19.84
C TYR A 491 21.91 3.17 18.64
N LEU A 492 21.36 2.90 17.45
CA LEU A 492 21.69 3.59 16.20
C LEU A 492 20.83 4.83 15.94
N SER A 493 19.99 5.25 16.91
CA SER A 493 19.08 6.39 16.78
C SER A 493 19.05 7.23 18.06
N PHE A 494 18.81 8.53 17.93
CA PHE A 494 18.70 9.43 19.10
C PHE A 494 17.35 9.29 19.84
N SER A 495 16.38 8.58 19.26
CA SER A 495 15.03 8.42 19.80
C SER A 495 14.57 6.98 19.70
N LYS A 496 13.38 6.70 20.26
CA LYS A 496 12.67 5.45 19.95
C LYS A 496 12.45 5.38 18.44
N ASP A 497 12.95 4.33 17.81
CA ASP A 497 13.00 4.23 16.36
C ASP A 497 12.65 2.83 15.91
N LYS A 498 11.64 2.72 15.06
CA LYS A 498 11.18 1.44 14.54
C LYS A 498 12.07 0.91 13.42
N HIS A 499 12.90 1.76 12.82
CA HIS A 499 13.74 1.47 11.67
C HIS A 499 15.22 1.38 12.08
N CYS A 500 15.49 0.65 13.17
CA CYS A 500 16.78 0.71 13.83
C CYS A 500 17.96 0.27 12.94
N TYR A 501 17.81 -0.79 12.15
CA TYR A 501 18.92 -1.35 11.36
C TYR A 501 19.01 -0.76 9.96
N SER A 502 17.90 -0.27 9.40
CA SER A 502 17.77 0.11 7.98
C SER A 502 18.84 1.07 7.50
N ARG A 503 19.20 2.08 8.30
CA ARG A 503 20.23 3.08 7.96
C ARG A 503 21.63 2.50 7.84
N MET A 504 22.02 1.62 8.76
CA MET A 504 23.31 0.94 8.66
C MET A 504 23.31 -0.04 7.48
N LEU A 505 22.22 -0.78 7.31
CA LEU A 505 22.08 -1.74 6.22
C LEU A 505 22.10 -1.05 4.84
N GLU A 506 21.65 0.21 4.75
CA GLU A 506 21.77 1.07 3.57
C GLU A 506 23.18 1.07 2.95
N LEU A 507 24.21 1.05 3.80
CA LEU A 507 25.60 1.19 3.39
C LEU A 507 26.33 -0.15 3.21
N LEU A 508 25.72 -1.26 3.62
CA LEU A 508 26.34 -2.58 3.67
C LEU A 508 26.80 -3.08 2.29
N VAL A 509 26.04 -2.76 1.23
CA VAL A 509 26.37 -3.14 -0.16
C VAL A 509 27.69 -2.53 -0.63
N ASN A 510 28.04 -1.33 -0.16
CA ASN A 510 29.28 -0.65 -0.54
C ASN A 510 30.50 -1.40 -0.01
N VAL A 511 30.46 -1.78 1.27
CA VAL A 511 31.53 -2.53 1.93
C VAL A 511 31.71 -3.88 1.22
N TRP A 512 30.60 -4.60 1.02
CA TRP A 512 30.65 -5.89 0.33
C TRP A 512 31.21 -5.74 -1.10
N ALA A 513 30.68 -4.84 -1.92
CA ALA A 513 31.10 -4.67 -3.31
C ALA A 513 32.57 -4.23 -3.44
N TYR A 514 33.03 -3.34 -2.54
CA TYR A 514 34.41 -2.89 -2.53
C TYR A 514 35.38 -4.03 -2.17
N HIS A 515 35.12 -4.74 -1.06
CA HIS A 515 36.04 -5.76 -0.54
C HIS A 515 35.94 -7.12 -1.24
N SER A 516 34.82 -7.45 -1.89
CA SER A 516 34.68 -8.62 -2.79
C SER A 516 35.20 -8.36 -4.21
N ALA A 517 35.82 -7.20 -4.44
CA ALA A 517 36.47 -6.82 -5.70
C ALA A 517 35.50 -6.68 -6.91
N ARG A 518 34.24 -6.30 -6.67
CA ARG A 518 33.27 -5.98 -7.72
C ARG A 518 33.54 -4.60 -8.30
N ARG A 519 33.30 -4.44 -9.62
CA ARG A 519 33.33 -3.11 -10.23
C ARG A 519 32.15 -2.29 -9.71
N MET A 520 32.34 -1.00 -9.50
CA MET A 520 31.29 -0.10 -9.02
C MET A 520 31.10 0.97 -10.07
N VAL A 521 29.89 1.05 -10.64
CA VAL A 521 29.60 1.91 -11.78
C VAL A 521 28.43 2.81 -11.42
N TYR A 522 28.71 4.11 -11.37
CA TYR A 522 27.69 5.12 -11.22
C TYR A 522 26.93 5.30 -12.54
N VAL A 523 25.60 5.33 -12.44
CA VAL A 523 24.67 5.64 -13.53
C VAL A 523 24.05 6.99 -13.24
N ASN A 524 24.26 7.98 -14.10
CA ASN A 524 23.56 9.26 -13.97
C ASN A 524 22.06 9.03 -14.24
N PRO A 525 21.17 9.34 -13.28
CA PRO A 525 19.74 9.04 -13.41
C PRO A 525 19.05 9.87 -14.51
N GLU A 526 19.56 11.05 -14.84
CA GLU A 526 18.99 11.91 -15.88
C GLU A 526 19.53 11.58 -17.27
N THR A 527 20.87 11.58 -17.40
CA THR A 527 21.55 11.47 -18.70
C THR A 527 21.87 10.04 -19.12
N GLY A 528 21.87 9.08 -18.19
CA GLY A 528 22.29 7.70 -18.43
C GLY A 528 23.80 7.51 -18.61
N MET A 529 24.62 8.51 -18.31
CA MET A 529 26.08 8.37 -18.38
C MET A 529 26.60 7.35 -17.34
N LEU A 530 27.52 6.48 -17.77
CA LEU A 530 28.10 5.42 -16.95
C LEU A 530 29.56 5.74 -16.59
N GLN A 531 29.88 5.80 -15.31
CA GLN A 531 31.22 6.11 -14.81
C GLN A 531 31.67 5.07 -13.78
N GLU A 532 32.82 4.43 -14.00
CA GLU A 532 33.41 3.52 -13.00
C GLU A 532 34.05 4.33 -11.87
N TYR A 533 33.60 4.08 -10.64
CA TYR A 533 34.18 4.63 -9.41
C TYR A 533 35.00 3.59 -8.67
N HIS A 534 35.94 4.10 -7.88
CA HIS A 534 36.94 3.32 -7.17
C HIS A 534 37.62 2.33 -8.12
N LYS A 535 38.46 2.74 -9.07
CA LYS A 535 38.91 1.82 -10.15
C LYS A 535 39.56 0.54 -9.60
N PHE A 536 39.26 -0.62 -10.17
CA PHE A 536 39.76 -1.91 -9.66
C PHE A 536 41.29 -1.94 -9.43
N LYS A 537 42.08 -1.32 -10.32
CA LYS A 537 43.55 -1.26 -10.22
C LYS A 537 44.04 -0.53 -8.96
N SER A 538 43.35 0.52 -8.50
CA SER A 538 43.76 1.29 -7.31
C SER A 538 43.44 0.59 -5.99
N ARG A 539 42.60 -0.45 -6.01
CA ARG A 539 42.17 -1.20 -4.82
C ARG A 539 43.10 -2.37 -4.44
N ARG A 540 44.03 -2.75 -5.32
CA ARG A 540 44.89 -3.93 -5.11
C ARG A 540 45.71 -3.78 -3.82
N GLY A 541 45.63 -4.76 -2.93
CA GLY A 541 46.30 -4.75 -1.63
C GLY A 541 45.54 -4.03 -0.50
N LYS A 542 44.48 -3.27 -0.81
CA LYS A 542 43.63 -2.59 0.19
C LYS A 542 42.35 -3.37 0.50
N MET A 543 41.88 -4.19 -0.44
CA MET A 543 40.66 -4.98 -0.31
C MET A 543 40.82 -6.17 0.65
N TRP A 544 39.73 -6.55 1.31
CA TRP A 544 39.68 -7.67 2.25
C TRP A 544 39.15 -8.94 1.56
N VAL A 545 39.65 -9.24 0.37
CA VAL A 545 39.07 -10.26 -0.54
C VAL A 545 38.91 -11.62 0.11
N LYS A 546 39.83 -12.03 1.01
CA LYS A 546 39.76 -13.31 1.72
C LYS A 546 38.51 -13.41 2.60
N TRP A 547 38.12 -12.32 3.27
CA TRP A 547 36.99 -12.27 4.18
C TRP A 547 35.65 -12.28 3.43
N PHE A 548 35.62 -11.62 2.26
CA PHE A 548 34.43 -11.49 1.41
C PHE A 548 34.43 -12.47 0.23
N SER A 549 35.23 -13.53 0.29
CA SER A 549 35.29 -14.53 -0.78
C SER A 549 34.06 -15.42 -0.73
N TYR A 550 33.53 -15.81 -1.89
CA TYR A 550 32.37 -16.69 -1.98
C TYR A 550 32.54 -17.98 -1.16
N ASN A 551 33.71 -18.63 -1.26
CA ASN A 551 33.98 -19.88 -0.56
C ASN A 551 33.96 -19.69 0.96
N THR A 552 34.53 -18.59 1.46
CA THR A 552 34.52 -18.27 2.90
C THR A 552 33.11 -18.00 3.40
N LEU A 553 32.38 -17.13 2.70
CA LEU A 553 31.01 -16.79 3.07
C LEU A 553 30.10 -18.01 3.04
N LYS A 554 30.25 -18.84 2.01
CA LYS A 554 29.46 -20.07 1.86
C LYS A 554 29.74 -21.08 2.96
N GLY A 555 31.01 -21.33 3.29
CA GLY A 555 31.35 -22.27 4.37
C GLY A 555 30.78 -21.82 5.72
N MET A 556 30.97 -20.54 6.07
CA MET A 556 30.41 -19.98 7.31
C MET A 556 28.88 -20.07 7.36
N ASP A 557 28.25 -19.86 6.22
CA ASP A 557 26.80 -19.88 6.12
C ASP A 557 26.22 -21.30 6.28
N GLU A 558 26.89 -22.29 5.70
CA GLU A 558 26.58 -23.71 5.88
C GLU A 558 26.79 -24.14 7.35
N ASP A 559 27.89 -23.72 7.97
CA ASP A 559 28.20 -24.01 9.39
C ASP A 559 27.13 -23.42 10.34
N LEU A 560 26.71 -22.17 10.10
CA LEU A 560 25.67 -21.52 10.91
C LEU A 560 24.30 -22.18 10.73
N ALA A 561 23.97 -22.61 9.51
CA ALA A 561 22.75 -23.36 9.25
C ALA A 561 22.76 -24.72 9.98
N GLU A 562 23.89 -25.43 9.97
CA GLU A 562 24.06 -26.68 10.71
C GLU A 562 23.95 -26.48 12.24
N GLU A 563 24.56 -25.42 12.78
CA GLU A 563 24.43 -25.09 14.20
C GLU A 563 22.97 -24.82 14.58
N ALA A 564 22.22 -24.11 13.74
CA ALA A 564 20.81 -23.79 13.96
C ALA A 564 19.88 -25.01 13.89
N ASP A 565 20.19 -25.98 13.03
CA ASP A 565 19.43 -27.24 12.91
C ASP A 565 19.73 -28.24 14.04
N SER A 566 20.78 -28.01 14.84
CA SER A 566 21.12 -28.85 15.99
C SER A 566 20.22 -28.59 17.21
N ASP A 567 19.93 -29.64 18.02
CA ASP A 567 18.94 -29.65 19.13
C ASP A 567 19.22 -28.71 20.33
N HIS A 568 20.14 -27.75 20.23
CA HIS A 568 20.52 -26.84 21.32
C HIS A 568 20.38 -25.36 20.96
N PRO A 569 19.16 -24.79 20.85
CA PRO A 569 18.97 -23.39 20.52
C PRO A 569 19.20 -22.52 21.76
N ARG A 570 20.45 -22.39 22.21
CA ARG A 570 20.83 -21.35 23.18
C ARG A 570 21.10 -20.00 22.51
N LYS A 571 21.34 -19.99 21.20
CA LYS A 571 21.60 -18.79 20.40
C LYS A 571 20.36 -18.39 19.62
N ARG A 572 20.14 -17.08 19.54
CA ARG A 572 19.10 -16.46 18.72
C ARG A 572 19.46 -16.63 17.25
N TRP A 573 18.51 -17.08 16.43
CA TRP A 573 18.67 -17.28 14.99
C TRP A 573 17.46 -16.69 14.26
N LEU A 574 17.69 -15.78 13.32
CA LEU A 574 16.61 -15.06 12.62
C LEU A 574 16.03 -15.81 11.43
N TRP A 575 16.83 -16.68 10.82
CA TRP A 575 16.52 -17.24 9.52
C TRP A 575 15.73 -18.55 9.67
N PRO A 576 14.89 -18.92 8.70
CA PRO A 576 14.25 -20.24 8.71
C PRO A 576 15.31 -21.35 8.75
N SER A 577 15.02 -22.50 9.37
CA SER A 577 15.90 -23.68 9.40
C SER A 577 16.20 -24.23 7.99
N THR A 578 15.30 -24.04 7.03
CA THR A 578 15.59 -24.31 5.61
C THR A 578 16.26 -23.15 4.89
N GLY A 579 17.08 -22.35 5.58
CA GLY A 579 17.62 -21.03 5.18
C GLY A 579 18.61 -21.06 4.00
N GLU A 580 18.37 -21.91 3.01
CA GLU A 580 19.18 -22.08 1.82
C GLU A 580 18.77 -21.07 0.75
N VAL A 581 19.60 -20.03 0.59
CA VAL A 581 19.71 -19.36 -0.70
C VAL A 581 20.57 -20.26 -1.60
N VAL A 582 19.90 -21.26 -2.21
CA VAL A 582 20.39 -22.20 -3.24
C VAL A 582 21.13 -23.46 -2.73
N TRP A 583 20.39 -24.57 -2.57
CA TRP A 583 20.93 -25.93 -2.71
C TRP A 583 20.36 -26.58 -3.98
N GLN A 584 21.24 -27.00 -4.90
CA GLN A 584 20.87 -27.63 -6.18
C GLN A 584 20.00 -28.88 -5.99
N GLY A 585 20.13 -29.55 -4.84
CA GLY A 585 19.34 -30.73 -4.55
C GLY A 585 18.00 -30.45 -3.86
N VAL A 586 17.57 -29.20 -3.58
CA VAL A 586 16.16 -28.91 -3.25
C VAL A 586 15.30 -29.09 -4.49
N LEU A 587 15.81 -28.65 -5.65
CA LEU A 587 15.21 -28.95 -6.95
C LEU A 587 15.16 -30.46 -7.20
N GLU A 588 16.23 -31.21 -6.89
CA GLU A 588 16.21 -32.66 -7.00
C GLU A 588 15.34 -33.35 -5.94
N ARG A 589 15.29 -32.86 -4.69
CA ARG A 589 14.41 -33.37 -3.62
C ARG A 589 12.95 -33.09 -3.95
N GLU A 590 12.59 -31.92 -4.45
CA GLU A 590 11.25 -31.60 -4.91
C GLU A 590 10.88 -32.39 -6.17
N ARG A 591 11.83 -32.57 -7.11
CA ARG A 591 11.64 -33.44 -8.28
C ARG A 591 11.45 -34.90 -7.86
N ASN A 592 12.22 -35.38 -6.89
CA ASN A 592 12.12 -36.72 -6.30
C ASN A 592 10.83 -36.89 -5.49
N GLN A 593 10.38 -35.88 -4.75
CA GLN A 593 9.08 -35.90 -4.07
C GLN A 593 7.93 -35.90 -5.08
N ARG A 594 8.00 -35.07 -6.14
CA ARG A 594 7.02 -35.08 -7.25
C ARG A 594 7.01 -36.43 -7.95
N ASN A 595 8.16 -37.06 -8.17
CA ASN A 595 8.26 -38.39 -8.75
C ASN A 595 7.68 -39.47 -7.82
N LYS A 596 8.03 -39.46 -6.53
CA LYS A 596 7.45 -40.35 -5.51
C LYS A 596 5.93 -40.19 -5.41
N GLN A 597 5.42 -38.97 -5.49
CA GLN A 597 3.97 -38.71 -5.51
C GLN A 597 3.31 -39.24 -6.80
N LYS A 598 3.96 -39.06 -7.97
CA LYS A 598 3.48 -39.63 -9.24
C LYS A 598 3.46 -41.16 -9.21
N GLU A 599 4.48 -41.80 -8.64
CA GLU A 599 4.54 -43.25 -8.46
C GLU A 599 3.47 -43.74 -7.48
N LYS A 600 3.29 -43.09 -6.33
CA LYS A 600 2.18 -43.39 -5.41
C LYS A 600 0.80 -43.26 -6.08
N ARG A 601 0.61 -42.26 -6.96
CA ARG A 601 -0.63 -42.11 -7.74
C ARG A 601 -0.80 -43.23 -8.77
N LYS A 602 0.27 -43.63 -9.46
CA LYS A 602 0.25 -44.78 -10.39
C LYS A 602 -0.06 -46.08 -9.65
N GLN A 603 0.54 -46.31 -8.48
CA GLN A 603 0.29 -47.48 -7.66
C GLN A 603 -1.17 -47.53 -7.20
N LYS A 604 -1.70 -46.44 -6.62
CA LYS A 604 -3.11 -46.35 -6.24
C LYS A 604 -4.07 -46.57 -7.41
N SER A 605 -3.70 -46.15 -8.63
CA SER A 605 -4.48 -46.40 -9.84
C SER A 605 -4.46 -47.88 -10.23
N LYS A 606 -3.29 -48.53 -10.19
CA LYS A 606 -3.16 -49.98 -10.43
C LYS A 606 -3.93 -50.80 -9.40
N ASP A 607 -3.79 -50.48 -8.11
CA ASP A 607 -4.53 -51.14 -7.01
C ASP A 607 -6.05 -50.93 -7.13
N LYS A 608 -6.49 -49.79 -7.69
CA LYS A 608 -7.91 -49.55 -7.99
C LYS A 608 -8.38 -50.42 -9.15
N LEU A 609 -7.55 -50.58 -10.18
CA LEU A 609 -7.86 -51.41 -11.35
C LEU A 609 -7.88 -52.90 -11.00
N GLU A 610 -6.95 -53.37 -10.17
CA GLU A 610 -6.96 -54.73 -9.62
C GLU A 610 -8.18 -54.97 -8.73
N ARG A 611 -8.54 -54.01 -7.86
CA ARG A 611 -9.78 -54.10 -7.07
C ARG A 611 -11.04 -54.17 -7.94
N MET A 612 -11.04 -53.52 -9.10
CA MET A 612 -12.14 -53.64 -10.07
C MET A 612 -12.13 -54.99 -10.79
N ARG A 613 -10.96 -55.55 -11.11
CA ARG A 613 -10.82 -56.88 -11.74
C ARG A 613 -11.20 -58.03 -10.79
N HIS A 614 -10.92 -57.88 -9.51
CA HIS A 614 -11.26 -58.87 -8.48
C HIS A 614 -12.67 -58.67 -7.87
N LYS A 615 -13.43 -57.66 -8.31
CA LYS A 615 -14.84 -57.53 -7.93
C LYS A 615 -15.65 -58.64 -8.60
N HIS A 616 -16.07 -59.62 -7.80
CA HIS A 616 -17.06 -60.61 -8.21
C HIS A 616 -18.39 -59.88 -8.46
N HIS A 617 -18.91 -59.94 -9.69
CA HIS A 617 -20.21 -59.36 -10.04
C HIS A 617 -21.31 -60.04 -9.21
N GLN A 618 -21.94 -59.32 -8.29
CA GLN A 618 -23.17 -59.79 -7.64
C GLN A 618 -24.23 -60.03 -8.72
N LYS A 619 -24.79 -61.25 -8.78
CA LYS A 619 -25.96 -61.56 -9.62
C LYS A 619 -27.14 -60.72 -9.13
N ALA A 620 -27.74 -59.94 -10.03
CA ALA A 620 -28.92 -59.15 -9.74
C ALA A 620 -30.08 -60.06 -9.29
N LEU A 621 -30.72 -59.71 -8.17
CA LEU A 621 -31.95 -60.34 -7.69
C LEU A 621 -33.12 -59.88 -8.57
N GLY A 622 -33.79 -60.84 -9.23
CA GLY A 622 -35.17 -60.79 -9.76
C GLY A 622 -35.57 -59.61 -10.64
N LYS A 623 -35.87 -59.85 -11.92
CA LYS A 623 -36.58 -58.88 -12.78
C LYS A 623 -38.02 -58.69 -12.27
N TYR A 624 -38.36 -57.48 -11.84
CA TYR A 624 -39.75 -57.07 -11.60
C TYR A 624 -40.49 -57.01 -12.94
N VAL A 625 -41.49 -57.87 -13.13
CA VAL A 625 -42.40 -57.86 -14.28
C VAL A 625 -43.54 -56.89 -13.96
N LYS A 626 -43.68 -55.81 -14.76
CA LYS A 626 -44.82 -54.89 -14.68
C LYS A 626 -46.11 -55.61 -15.12
N PRO A 627 -47.24 -55.48 -14.41
CA PRO A 627 -48.54 -55.91 -14.93
C PRO A 627 -48.98 -55.06 -16.13
N LEU A 628 -49.71 -55.66 -17.06
CA LEU A 628 -50.26 -55.04 -18.27
C LEU A 628 -51.32 -53.97 -17.93
N PRO A 629 -51.43 -52.88 -18.72
CA PRO A 629 -52.46 -51.85 -18.52
C PRO A 629 -53.84 -52.37 -18.93
N GLU A 630 -54.86 -52.07 -18.12
CA GLU A 630 -56.27 -52.35 -18.41
C GLU A 630 -56.76 -51.63 -19.67
N GLU A 631 -57.59 -52.34 -20.43
CA GLU A 631 -58.23 -51.92 -21.67
C GLU A 631 -59.19 -50.75 -21.43
N MET A 632 -58.99 -49.64 -22.14
CA MET A 632 -60.06 -48.68 -22.42
C MET A 632 -60.45 -48.82 -23.89
N GLU A 633 -61.63 -49.41 -24.07
CA GLU A 633 -62.34 -49.53 -25.34
C GLU A 633 -62.71 -48.17 -25.95
N ASN A 634 -62.72 -48.17 -27.29
CA ASN A 634 -63.56 -47.37 -28.20
C ASN A 634 -63.22 -45.87 -28.34
N SER A 635 -63.09 -45.27 -29.53
CA SER A 635 -63.59 -45.64 -30.86
C SER A 635 -63.14 -44.62 -31.93
N ASN A 636 -63.26 -45.03 -33.20
CA ASN A 636 -63.38 -44.25 -34.46
C ASN A 636 -62.08 -43.76 -35.13
N SER A 637 -61.63 -44.48 -36.19
CA SER A 637 -61.85 -44.18 -37.63
C SER A 637 -61.08 -42.93 -38.09
N THR A 638 -60.26 -42.92 -39.14
CA THR A 638 -60.51 -43.44 -40.50
C THR A 638 -59.21 -43.40 -41.31
N LEU A 639 -59.16 -44.28 -42.31
CA LEU A 639 -58.24 -44.39 -43.46
C LEU A 639 -57.73 -43.05 -44.05
N VAL A 640 -56.54 -43.06 -44.66
CA VAL A 640 -56.34 -43.05 -46.13
C VAL A 640 -54.83 -43.16 -46.47
N ARG A 641 -54.55 -44.15 -47.34
CA ARG A 641 -53.42 -44.38 -48.26
C ARG A 641 -52.02 -43.86 -47.96
#